data_AF-A0A0S2I3G6-F1
#
_entry.id   AF-A0A0S2I3G6-F1
#
_cell.length_a   1.000
_cell.length_b   1.000
_cell.length_c   1.000
_cell.angle_alpha   90.00
_cell.angle_beta   90.00
_cell.angle_gamma   90.00
#
_symmetry.space_group_name_H-M   'P 1'
#
loop_
_entity.id
_entity.type
_entity.pdbx_description
1 polymer ?
#
loop_
_entity_poly.entity_id
_entity_poly.type
_entity_poly.pdbx_seq_one_letter_code
_entity_poly.pdbx_strand_id
1 'polypeptide(L)'
;MNYLEWNNAIGKWFFNEEKAEQEVQLFISKHDLVKIGREKELDGDTEKIFLDFIEAIRKGIPGQSLNGNILEHALYAYNKWQESPAKIDGIPVEYPLYLGYLTIFVLPLTESNQPDLRVDAYYPRVRTFLKKYELPTMPTQNEYYNWNSLWDDLFNWSFEEKNTELGYFEVHPFKNERWVYVGKPLSQSIFPIHALRQLPQFFETSGLVPGEEIEDNTFRKLLLANGERGLGLSERVLNAIRQSSNELGQSIISIVKKNYLEWTGNTDQYDSETETIKKGNTVAQLRLCIEGDKARGYKTYYRLYTKLDFPEDLTFLHDEREHKCQQFGKGWSKPLFLPFSEGMELQDDLNKWKAKFPEKDVRLLIEGKNFHLSGWVEVPYMVTSRMLLLVKEEQSPSIEEWGDCFSKGDFKKIPATGIPDSHVLYEICNPPINHPDIPVLQFKSEKRVMITGGLKTRARTWLNDLLPDVELENGRGKETVYLVYEDSDEKIPLKRKDIDQPVWTLPPDIKINRGFHVKVEGSKVKGEQLRNFIEGSQGKVELLNEGMLPARNQFGQIISSEESNSYVIGSKLLTEDERKLWLRQALYSREFRPQITKGKYLSSVENDFTGYNNLLVSFLTVKGESSSKDYFEAFESVYQEKFGPEEIESHPIELSRLKRWSLNYLDYMGILDYEYSTKKIVVNPPQFLLIPTCSGRKVLLIGGRTPELMQKVKAETEKEGLHLNLEPQDISLSPFILPPTVSVTGFDENDGNRIERKLRKVAEACSISFDPNKLPQFRLAEFSGNIDDYKSQLTPDERFDDSGWPARVFDVDQLHFIPIETRRIDKGFSLVEYRLTEYSFKHRLWMNDHPYDVNKNWGRFMILNRYRKEVIINDRKKNIVAIPAALPLPRLISEAMTLFSGKAPKRLFLEIEGINTWFNIYENIPPIFASNYFRKVGQTKKELTINL
;
A
#
# COMPACT_ATOMS: atom_id res chain seq x y z
N MET A 1 -10.92 -14.56 28.57
CA MET A 1 -10.97 -15.39 27.35
C MET A 1 -10.49 -16.81 27.68
N ASN A 2 -10.89 -17.83 26.91
CA ASN A 2 -10.37 -19.20 27.04
C ASN A 2 -9.10 -19.41 26.20
N TYR A 3 -8.50 -20.62 26.27
CA TYR A 3 -7.26 -20.93 25.56
C TYR A 3 -7.36 -20.72 24.05
N LEU A 4 -8.42 -21.21 23.41
CA LEU A 4 -8.55 -21.15 21.95
C LEU A 4 -8.77 -19.71 21.46
N GLU A 5 -9.53 -18.90 22.20
CA GLU A 5 -9.68 -17.47 21.92
C GLU A 5 -8.34 -16.72 21.97
N TRP A 6 -7.53 -16.97 23.00
CA TRP A 6 -6.18 -16.42 23.11
C TRP A 6 -5.26 -16.94 22.01
N ASN A 7 -5.29 -18.24 21.71
CA ASN A 7 -4.47 -18.85 20.67
C ASN A 7 -4.78 -18.26 19.29
N ASN A 8 -6.06 -18.07 18.95
CA ASN A 8 -6.45 -17.45 17.68
C ASN A 8 -6.09 -15.96 17.64
N ALA A 9 -6.24 -15.23 18.76
CA ALA A 9 -5.85 -13.82 18.82
C ALA A 9 -4.33 -13.63 18.65
N ILE A 10 -3.51 -14.47 19.28
CA ILE A 10 -2.06 -14.52 19.11
C ILE A 10 -1.68 -14.97 17.70
N GLY A 11 -2.38 -15.97 17.16
CA GLY A 11 -2.23 -16.43 15.78
C GLY A 11 -2.45 -15.30 14.78
N LYS A 12 -3.53 -14.53 14.93
CA LYS A 12 -3.83 -13.36 14.10
C LYS A 12 -2.81 -12.23 14.26
N TRP A 13 -2.27 -12.04 15.47
CA TRP A 13 -1.22 -11.06 15.72
C TRP A 13 0.05 -11.38 14.93
N PHE A 14 0.49 -12.64 14.95
CA PHE A 14 1.70 -13.07 14.24
C PHE A 14 1.50 -13.30 12.74
N PHE A 15 0.42 -13.99 12.39
CA PHE A 15 0.13 -14.47 11.05
C PHE A 15 -1.16 -13.82 10.52
N ASN A 16 -0.98 -12.81 9.68
CA ASN A 16 -2.06 -12.05 9.06
C ASN A 16 -1.67 -11.61 7.66
N GLU A 17 -2.67 -11.13 6.90
CA GLU A 17 -2.49 -10.72 5.50
C GLU A 17 -1.47 -9.59 5.32
N GLU A 18 -1.24 -8.73 6.32
CA GLU A 18 -0.22 -7.67 6.24
C GLU A 18 1.21 -8.24 6.27
N LYS A 19 1.37 -9.47 6.79
CA LYS A 19 2.62 -10.23 6.83
C LYS A 19 2.78 -11.18 5.65
N ALA A 20 1.87 -11.20 4.68
CA ALA A 20 1.98 -12.05 3.51
C ALA A 20 3.38 -11.99 2.87
N GLU A 21 3.94 -13.15 2.55
CA GLU A 21 5.28 -13.30 1.94
C GLU A 21 6.45 -12.75 2.80
N GLN A 22 6.23 -12.39 4.07
CA GLN A 22 7.27 -11.96 5.02
C GLN A 22 7.55 -13.04 6.07
N GLU A 23 8.79 -13.09 6.56
CA GLU A 23 9.15 -13.98 7.66
C GLU A 23 8.56 -13.45 8.98
N VAL A 24 7.86 -14.32 9.71
CA VAL A 24 7.25 -14.04 11.01
C VAL A 24 8.17 -14.56 12.11
N GLN A 25 8.55 -13.68 13.03
CA GLN A 25 9.27 -14.05 14.26
C GLN A 25 8.27 -14.16 15.41
N LEU A 26 8.33 -15.25 16.20
CA LEU A 26 7.44 -15.49 17.34
C LEU A 26 7.87 -14.69 18.59
N PHE A 27 8.09 -13.40 18.39
CA PHE A 27 8.52 -12.47 19.42
C PHE A 27 7.31 -11.74 20.02
N ILE A 28 7.11 -11.81 21.34
CA ILE A 28 6.01 -11.09 22.03
C ILE A 28 6.38 -10.68 23.46
N SER A 29 5.90 -9.53 23.90
CA SER A 29 6.04 -9.01 25.26
C SER A 29 4.74 -9.08 26.07
N LYS A 30 4.83 -8.90 27.39
CA LYS A 30 3.65 -8.73 28.25
C LYS A 30 2.74 -7.58 27.78
N HIS A 31 3.34 -6.49 27.31
CA HIS A 31 2.58 -5.35 26.79
C HIS A 31 1.78 -5.71 25.53
N ASP A 32 2.41 -6.44 24.61
CA ASP A 32 1.75 -6.86 23.36
C ASP A 32 0.57 -7.80 23.65
N LEU A 33 0.71 -8.72 24.61
CA LEU A 33 -0.40 -9.58 25.06
C LEU A 33 -1.56 -8.78 25.67
N VAL A 34 -1.25 -7.73 26.44
CA VAL A 34 -2.28 -6.85 27.00
C VAL A 34 -2.99 -6.07 25.90
N LYS A 35 -2.26 -5.61 24.88
CA LYS A 35 -2.83 -4.96 23.70
C LYS A 35 -3.79 -5.90 22.96
N ILE A 36 -3.37 -7.13 22.69
CA ILE A 36 -4.22 -8.17 22.06
C ILE A 36 -5.48 -8.39 22.90
N GLY A 37 -5.36 -8.45 24.22
CA GLY A 37 -6.52 -8.59 25.11
C GLY A 37 -7.48 -7.41 25.04
N ARG A 38 -6.96 -6.16 25.02
CA ARG A 38 -7.78 -4.95 24.86
C ARG A 38 -8.49 -4.88 23.51
N GLU A 39 -7.82 -5.30 22.43
CA GLU A 39 -8.43 -5.42 21.09
C GLU A 39 -9.56 -6.47 21.05
N LYS A 40 -9.61 -7.35 22.03
CA LYS A 40 -10.69 -8.32 22.28
C LYS A 40 -11.66 -7.86 23.39
N GLU A 41 -11.66 -6.57 23.70
CA GLU A 41 -12.58 -5.94 24.64
C GLU A 41 -12.45 -6.50 26.07
N LEU A 42 -11.27 -7.01 26.45
CA LEU A 42 -11.02 -7.39 27.85
C LEU A 42 -10.84 -6.15 28.73
N ASP A 43 -11.72 -6.00 29.70
CA ASP A 43 -11.68 -4.92 30.69
C ASP A 43 -10.76 -5.22 31.88
N GLY A 44 -9.86 -4.28 32.16
CA GLY A 44 -8.98 -4.36 33.33
C GLY A 44 -7.74 -3.50 33.21
N ASP A 45 -6.99 -3.45 34.31
CA ASP A 45 -5.61 -2.99 34.25
C ASP A 45 -4.72 -4.00 33.50
N THR A 46 -3.50 -3.57 33.20
CA THR A 46 -2.48 -4.36 32.49
C THR A 46 -2.21 -5.71 33.15
N GLU A 47 -2.27 -5.79 34.49
CA GLU A 47 -1.99 -7.04 35.20
C GLU A 47 -3.15 -8.03 35.05
N LYS A 48 -4.39 -7.57 35.20
CA LYS A 48 -5.58 -8.41 35.10
C LYS A 48 -5.72 -9.04 33.71
N ILE A 49 -5.48 -8.28 32.64
CA ILE A 49 -5.54 -8.81 31.27
C ILE A 49 -4.44 -9.86 31.04
N PHE A 50 -3.23 -9.61 31.54
CA PHE A 50 -2.15 -10.57 31.44
C PHE A 50 -2.42 -11.86 32.22
N LEU A 51 -3.01 -11.76 33.42
CA LEU A 51 -3.39 -12.92 34.21
C LEU A 51 -4.52 -13.74 33.57
N ASP A 52 -5.43 -13.13 32.81
CA ASP A 52 -6.44 -13.84 32.01
C ASP A 52 -5.76 -14.76 30.95
N PHE A 53 -4.72 -14.26 30.28
CA PHE A 53 -3.89 -15.08 29.38
C PHE A 53 -3.19 -16.24 30.11
N ILE A 54 -2.56 -15.97 31.27
CA ILE A 54 -1.91 -17.01 32.09
C ILE A 54 -2.91 -18.09 32.51
N GLU A 55 -4.12 -17.70 32.92
CA GLU A 55 -5.18 -18.64 33.29
C GLU A 55 -5.60 -19.52 32.11
N ALA A 56 -5.72 -18.92 30.92
CA ALA A 56 -6.04 -19.65 29.70
C ALA A 56 -4.97 -20.70 29.35
N ILE A 57 -3.67 -20.35 29.44
CA ILE A 57 -2.56 -21.29 29.26
C ILE A 57 -2.60 -22.42 30.31
N ARG A 58 -2.90 -22.09 31.57
CA ARG A 58 -2.96 -23.06 32.67
C ARG A 58 -4.05 -24.11 32.44
N LYS A 59 -5.23 -23.69 32.01
CA LYS A 59 -6.36 -24.58 31.69
C LYS A 59 -6.09 -25.42 30.43
N GLY A 60 -5.44 -24.82 29.44
CA GLY A 60 -5.12 -25.48 28.17
C GLY A 60 -6.36 -25.84 27.34
N ILE A 61 -6.19 -26.81 26.45
CA ILE A 61 -7.23 -27.29 25.53
C ILE A 61 -8.09 -28.34 26.25
N PRO A 62 -9.40 -28.43 25.99
CA PRO A 62 -10.26 -29.45 26.58
C PRO A 62 -9.73 -30.89 26.41
N GLY A 63 -9.91 -31.71 27.46
CA GLY A 63 -9.45 -33.10 27.51
C GLY A 63 -7.98 -33.30 27.89
N GLN A 64 -7.25 -32.21 28.13
CA GLN A 64 -5.87 -32.22 28.58
C GLN A 64 -5.75 -32.60 30.07
N SER A 65 -4.69 -33.33 30.42
CA SER A 65 -4.39 -33.68 31.81
C SER A 65 -3.92 -32.47 32.59
N LEU A 66 -4.58 -32.13 33.71
CA LEU A 66 -4.16 -31.02 34.59
C LEU A 66 -2.88 -31.31 35.39
N ASN A 67 -2.46 -32.58 35.44
CA ASN A 67 -1.26 -33.01 36.20
C ASN A 67 0.00 -33.08 35.32
N GLY A 68 -0.11 -32.74 34.03
CA GLY A 68 1.01 -32.77 33.10
C GLY A 68 1.96 -31.58 33.25
N ASN A 69 3.12 -31.68 32.62
CA ASN A 69 4.06 -30.57 32.49
C ASN A 69 3.75 -29.72 31.24
N ILE A 70 4.31 -28.52 31.15
CA ILE A 70 3.95 -27.57 30.08
C ILE A 70 4.31 -28.07 28.66
N LEU A 71 5.29 -28.98 28.52
CA LEU A 71 5.63 -29.57 27.22
C LEU A 71 4.62 -30.64 26.80
N GLU A 72 4.13 -31.44 27.74
CA GLU A 72 3.04 -32.39 27.49
C GLU A 72 1.76 -31.66 27.05
N HIS A 73 1.51 -30.49 27.64
CA HIS A 73 0.41 -29.61 27.27
C HIS A 73 0.54 -29.13 25.82
N ALA A 74 1.73 -28.64 25.45
CA ALA A 74 2.03 -28.21 24.08
C ALA A 74 1.94 -29.35 23.05
N LEU A 75 2.42 -30.54 23.41
CA LEU A 75 2.32 -31.73 22.55
C LEU A 75 0.90 -32.25 22.43
N TYR A 76 0.09 -32.17 23.49
CA TYR A 76 -1.34 -32.49 23.41
C TYR A 76 -2.05 -31.55 22.42
N ALA A 77 -1.75 -30.25 22.48
CA ALA A 77 -2.26 -29.27 21.52
C ALA A 77 -1.81 -29.55 20.08
N TYR A 78 -0.55 -29.91 19.87
CA TYR A 78 -0.04 -30.35 18.58
C TYR A 78 -0.77 -31.59 18.06
N ASN A 79 -0.90 -32.65 18.86
CA ASN A 79 -1.61 -33.86 18.45
C ASN A 79 -3.08 -33.57 18.11
N LYS A 80 -3.74 -32.71 18.91
CA LYS A 80 -5.10 -32.25 18.62
C LYS A 80 -5.19 -31.44 17.34
N TRP A 81 -4.19 -30.64 17.02
CA TRP A 81 -4.12 -29.90 15.77
C TRP A 81 -4.01 -30.83 14.55
N GLN A 82 -3.21 -31.89 14.65
CA GLN A 82 -3.07 -32.91 13.61
C GLN A 82 -4.36 -33.70 13.34
N GLU A 83 -5.32 -33.73 14.29
CA GLU A 83 -6.67 -34.26 14.04
C GLU A 83 -7.52 -33.35 13.12
N SER A 84 -7.04 -32.16 12.76
CA SER A 84 -7.73 -31.14 11.95
C SER A 84 -9.15 -30.80 12.42
N PRO A 85 -9.36 -30.47 13.71
CA PRO A 85 -10.68 -30.15 14.24
C PRO A 85 -11.20 -28.84 13.65
N ALA A 86 -12.43 -28.84 13.13
CA ALA A 86 -13.07 -27.60 12.64
C ALA A 86 -13.41 -26.63 13.79
N LYS A 87 -13.79 -27.17 14.96
CA LYS A 87 -14.18 -26.41 16.15
C LYS A 87 -13.79 -27.15 17.44
N ILE A 88 -13.51 -26.40 18.50
CA ILE A 88 -13.35 -26.90 19.87
C ILE A 88 -14.20 -25.99 20.77
N ASP A 89 -15.08 -26.60 21.58
CA ASP A 89 -16.04 -25.88 22.45
C ASP A 89 -16.85 -24.79 21.73
N GLY A 90 -17.23 -25.06 20.48
CA GLY A 90 -18.01 -24.13 19.65
C GLY A 90 -17.20 -23.03 18.96
N ILE A 91 -15.90 -22.90 19.27
CA ILE A 91 -15.00 -21.88 18.71
C ILE A 91 -14.24 -22.46 17.51
N PRO A 92 -14.16 -21.76 16.36
CA PRO A 92 -13.42 -22.22 15.19
C PRO A 92 -11.92 -22.30 15.47
N VAL A 93 -11.29 -23.34 14.92
CA VAL A 93 -9.83 -23.46 14.93
C VAL A 93 -9.28 -22.82 13.67
N GLU A 94 -8.61 -21.68 13.82
CA GLU A 94 -8.11 -20.88 12.68
C GLU A 94 -6.59 -21.01 12.49
N TYR A 95 -5.87 -21.26 13.59
CA TYR A 95 -4.41 -21.29 13.67
C TYR A 95 -3.93 -22.54 14.40
N PRO A 96 -2.65 -22.96 14.23
CA PRO A 96 -2.09 -24.09 14.95
C PRO A 96 -2.32 -23.97 16.46
N LEU A 97 -2.84 -25.04 17.07
CA LEU A 97 -3.34 -25.01 18.45
C LEU A 97 -2.26 -24.82 19.51
N TYR A 98 -0.98 -24.92 19.15
CA TYR A 98 0.15 -24.85 20.07
C TYR A 98 0.83 -23.46 20.11
N LEU A 99 0.34 -22.46 19.38
CA LEU A 99 0.95 -21.12 19.31
C LEU A 99 0.99 -20.41 20.68
N GLY A 100 -0.06 -20.56 21.49
CA GLY A 100 -0.07 -20.03 22.87
C GLY A 100 1.06 -20.61 23.72
N TYR A 101 1.37 -21.89 23.55
CA TYR A 101 2.49 -22.53 24.25
C TYR A 101 3.86 -22.09 23.71
N LEU A 102 4.03 -21.98 22.39
CA LEU A 102 5.28 -21.44 21.81
C LEU A 102 5.56 -20.02 22.33
N THR A 103 4.51 -19.21 22.49
CA THR A 103 4.61 -17.88 23.10
C THR A 103 5.18 -17.94 24.52
N ILE A 104 4.73 -18.87 25.35
CA ILE A 104 5.26 -19.07 26.73
C ILE A 104 6.71 -19.56 26.73
N PHE A 105 7.17 -20.24 25.68
CA PHE A 105 8.57 -20.68 25.58
C PHE A 105 9.53 -19.54 25.19
N VAL A 106 9.00 -18.45 24.64
CA VAL A 106 9.76 -17.26 24.23
C VAL A 106 9.61 -16.11 25.23
N LEU A 107 8.41 -15.85 25.77
CA LEU A 107 8.09 -14.73 26.66
C LEU A 107 9.04 -14.54 27.87
N PRO A 108 9.53 -15.60 28.57
CA PRO A 108 10.50 -15.44 29.66
C PRO A 108 11.85 -14.85 29.22
N LEU A 109 12.16 -14.90 27.93
CA LEU A 109 13.35 -14.28 27.34
C LEU A 109 13.15 -12.80 27.03
N THR A 110 11.91 -12.35 26.93
CA THR A 110 11.53 -10.98 26.53
C THR A 110 11.19 -10.08 27.72
N GLU A 111 10.94 -10.65 28.91
CA GLU A 111 10.68 -9.89 30.16
C GLU A 111 11.91 -9.14 30.72
N SER A 112 13.14 -9.50 30.32
CA SER A 112 14.37 -8.84 30.80
C SER A 112 14.97 -7.92 29.75
N ASN A 113 15.25 -6.66 30.13
CA ASN A 113 15.91 -5.69 29.26
C ASN A 113 17.33 -6.12 28.85
N GLN A 114 17.98 -7.06 29.55
CA GLN A 114 19.26 -7.65 29.15
C GLN A 114 19.30 -9.16 29.42
N PRO A 115 18.93 -10.00 28.44
CA PRO A 115 19.01 -11.44 28.61
C PRO A 115 20.48 -11.89 28.66
N ASP A 116 20.95 -12.40 29.81
CA ASP A 116 22.06 -13.39 29.91
C ASP A 116 21.83 -14.54 28.90
N LEU A 117 22.55 -14.55 27.78
CA LEU A 117 22.40 -15.47 26.64
C LEU A 117 23.03 -16.86 26.88
N ARG A 118 23.27 -17.23 28.13
CA ARG A 118 23.78 -18.54 28.51
C ARG A 118 22.75 -19.63 28.21
N VAL A 119 23.16 -20.67 27.47
CA VAL A 119 22.30 -21.81 27.09
C VAL A 119 21.78 -22.55 28.34
N ASP A 120 22.63 -22.70 29.34
CA ASP A 120 22.31 -23.26 30.64
C ASP A 120 21.38 -22.37 31.48
N ALA A 121 21.20 -21.10 31.09
CA ALA A 121 20.30 -20.16 31.75
C ALA A 121 18.87 -20.15 31.17
N TYR A 122 18.60 -20.78 30.02
CA TYR A 122 17.26 -20.84 29.43
C TYR A 122 16.24 -21.52 30.35
N TYR A 123 16.43 -22.80 30.64
CA TYR A 123 15.47 -23.55 31.46
C TYR A 123 15.28 -22.96 32.87
N PRO A 124 16.34 -22.49 33.58
CA PRO A 124 16.16 -21.76 34.83
C PRO A 124 15.22 -20.55 34.73
N ARG A 125 15.28 -19.77 33.65
CA ARG A 125 14.40 -18.60 33.45
C ARG A 125 12.96 -19.00 33.22
N VAL A 126 12.74 -19.92 32.28
CA VAL A 126 11.41 -20.43 31.98
C VAL A 126 10.80 -21.01 33.25
N ARG A 127 11.54 -21.83 34.01
CA ARG A 127 11.05 -22.35 35.29
C ARG A 127 10.76 -21.27 36.33
N THR A 128 11.57 -20.22 36.40
CA THR A 128 11.33 -19.10 37.31
C THR A 128 10.04 -18.36 36.94
N PHE A 129 9.84 -18.10 35.65
CA PHE A 129 8.62 -17.50 35.12
C PHE A 129 7.39 -18.39 35.38
N LEU A 130 7.46 -19.67 35.04
CA LEU A 130 6.37 -20.63 35.25
C LEU A 130 6.01 -20.72 36.74
N LYS A 131 7.00 -20.74 37.63
CA LYS A 131 6.78 -20.74 39.08
C LYS A 131 6.14 -19.44 39.57
N LYS A 132 6.57 -18.29 39.06
CA LYS A 132 6.01 -16.97 39.42
C LYS A 132 4.51 -16.88 39.13
N TYR A 133 4.08 -17.47 38.03
CA TYR A 133 2.68 -17.41 37.58
C TYR A 133 1.91 -18.73 37.79
N GLU A 134 2.42 -19.63 38.62
CA GLU A 134 1.76 -20.91 38.95
C GLU A 134 1.33 -21.73 37.71
N LEU A 135 2.19 -21.74 36.69
CA LEU A 135 2.01 -22.54 35.49
C LEU A 135 2.63 -23.95 35.66
N PRO A 136 2.17 -24.95 34.89
CA PRO A 136 2.78 -26.27 34.86
C PRO A 136 4.30 -26.19 34.66
N THR A 137 5.05 -27.04 35.37
CA THR A 137 6.52 -26.99 35.35
C THR A 137 7.10 -27.42 33.99
N MET A 138 8.39 -27.14 33.76
CA MET A 138 9.13 -27.60 32.58
C MET A 138 10.29 -28.53 33.01
N PRO A 139 10.45 -29.73 32.42
CA PRO A 139 11.52 -30.66 32.75
C PRO A 139 12.91 -30.11 32.40
N THR A 140 13.96 -30.69 33.00
CA THR A 140 15.36 -30.24 32.87
C THR A 140 16.04 -30.59 31.55
N GLN A 141 15.59 -31.65 30.88
CA GLN A 141 16.09 -32.08 29.58
C GLN A 141 14.94 -32.54 28.70
N ASN A 142 15.06 -32.28 27.40
CA ASN A 142 14.01 -32.50 26.42
C ASN A 142 14.16 -33.81 25.63
N GLU A 143 14.99 -34.72 26.12
CA GLU A 143 15.38 -35.95 25.41
C GLU A 143 14.19 -36.87 25.07
N TYR A 144 13.08 -36.73 25.80
CA TYR A 144 11.87 -37.56 25.64
C TYR A 144 10.68 -36.84 25.00
N TYR A 145 10.79 -35.55 24.66
CA TYR A 145 9.69 -34.78 24.07
C TYR A 145 10.11 -34.22 22.71
N ASN A 146 9.45 -34.66 21.63
CA ASN A 146 9.73 -34.19 20.28
C ASN A 146 9.12 -32.81 20.01
N TRP A 147 9.39 -31.81 20.84
CA TRP A 147 8.79 -30.49 20.66
C TRP A 147 9.30 -29.75 19.40
N ASN A 148 10.39 -30.25 18.79
CA ASN A 148 10.88 -29.74 17.52
C ASN A 148 9.83 -29.87 16.42
N SER A 149 8.98 -30.90 16.51
CA SER A 149 7.82 -31.08 15.62
C SER A 149 6.89 -29.88 15.60
N LEU A 150 6.67 -29.16 16.71
CA LEU A 150 5.81 -27.96 16.72
C LEU A 150 6.39 -26.85 15.84
N TRP A 151 7.70 -26.66 15.88
CA TRP A 151 8.40 -25.64 15.10
C TRP A 151 8.45 -26.01 13.61
N ASP A 152 8.70 -27.29 13.32
CA ASP A 152 8.77 -27.79 11.95
C ASP A 152 7.36 -27.84 11.32
N ASP A 153 6.33 -28.15 12.10
CA ASP A 153 4.93 -28.04 11.71
C ASP A 153 4.53 -26.58 11.47
N LEU A 154 5.00 -25.63 12.29
CA LEU A 154 4.71 -24.22 12.06
C LEU A 154 5.34 -23.70 10.76
N PHE A 155 6.55 -24.15 10.44
CA PHE A 155 7.19 -23.90 9.15
C PHE A 155 6.33 -24.47 8.01
N ASN A 156 5.97 -25.75 8.06
CA ASN A 156 5.17 -26.40 7.01
C ASN A 156 3.78 -25.76 6.87
N TRP A 157 3.09 -25.49 7.97
CA TRP A 157 1.79 -24.84 7.96
C TRP A 157 1.85 -23.45 7.31
N SER A 158 2.79 -22.61 7.73
CA SER A 158 2.86 -21.23 7.25
C SER A 158 3.38 -21.14 5.81
N PHE A 159 4.31 -22.02 5.44
CA PHE A 159 4.98 -22.00 4.14
C PHE A 159 4.24 -22.83 3.08
N GLU A 160 3.95 -24.10 3.36
CA GLU A 160 3.35 -25.04 2.40
C GLU A 160 1.82 -24.98 2.43
N GLU A 161 1.19 -25.09 3.60
CA GLU A 161 -0.29 -25.13 3.69
C GLU A 161 -0.94 -23.77 3.44
N LYS A 162 -0.36 -22.71 4.03
CA LYS A 162 -0.83 -21.33 3.87
C LYS A 162 -0.17 -20.59 2.72
N ASN A 163 0.76 -21.22 1.98
CA ASN A 163 1.45 -20.62 0.83
C ASN A 163 1.96 -19.20 1.12
N THR A 164 2.43 -18.94 2.35
CA THR A 164 2.88 -17.64 2.84
C THR A 164 1.83 -16.51 2.89
N GLU A 165 0.53 -16.80 2.69
CA GLU A 165 -0.58 -15.83 2.66
C GLU A 165 -0.71 -15.00 3.94
N LEU A 166 -0.30 -15.56 5.08
CA LEU A 166 -0.34 -14.92 6.39
C LEU A 166 1.06 -14.57 6.92
N GLY A 167 2.08 -14.67 6.06
CA GLY A 167 3.49 -14.71 6.44
C GLY A 167 3.99 -16.13 6.69
N TYR A 168 5.31 -16.31 6.74
CA TYR A 168 5.95 -17.62 6.90
C TYR A 168 6.89 -17.64 8.10
N PHE A 169 6.93 -18.75 8.81
CA PHE A 169 7.89 -18.98 9.88
C PHE A 169 9.11 -19.73 9.32
N GLU A 170 10.33 -19.32 9.67
CA GLU A 170 11.56 -20.04 9.29
C GLU A 170 12.29 -20.58 10.53
N VAL A 171 12.67 -21.86 10.49
CA VAL A 171 13.47 -22.49 11.54
C VAL A 171 14.95 -22.21 11.26
N HIS A 172 15.60 -21.41 12.10
CA HIS A 172 17.05 -21.16 12.02
C HIS A 172 17.83 -22.24 12.79
N PRO A 173 18.58 -23.13 12.11
CA PRO A 173 19.28 -24.22 12.77
C PRO A 173 20.58 -23.75 13.43
N PHE A 174 20.82 -24.16 14.69
CA PHE A 174 22.15 -24.10 15.31
C PHE A 174 22.87 -25.43 15.10
N LYS A 175 24.15 -25.38 14.73
CA LYS A 175 24.95 -26.57 14.46
C LYS A 175 25.50 -27.19 15.75
N ASN A 176 25.55 -26.43 16.84
CA ASN A 176 25.99 -26.91 18.14
C ASN A 176 25.01 -27.93 18.74
N GLU A 177 25.48 -29.16 19.01
CA GLU A 177 24.68 -30.25 19.59
C GLU A 177 24.06 -29.88 20.96
N ARG A 178 24.65 -28.95 21.71
CA ARG A 178 24.09 -28.46 22.99
C ARG A 178 22.89 -27.52 22.80
N TRP A 179 22.57 -27.14 21.57
CA TRP A 179 21.57 -26.12 21.22
C TRP A 179 20.36 -26.71 20.50
N VAL A 180 20.32 -28.04 20.28
CA VAL A 180 19.27 -28.71 19.51
C VAL A 180 17.86 -28.36 19.99
N TYR A 181 17.66 -28.22 21.31
CA TYR A 181 16.37 -27.85 21.88
C TYR A 181 16.30 -26.37 22.24
N VAL A 182 17.37 -25.78 22.77
CA VAL A 182 17.34 -24.40 23.29
C VAL A 182 17.55 -23.34 22.20
N GLY A 183 18.17 -23.72 21.09
CA GLY A 183 18.51 -22.84 19.97
C GLY A 183 17.28 -22.23 19.32
N LYS A 184 16.23 -23.02 19.02
CA LYS A 184 15.00 -22.51 18.39
C LYS A 184 14.34 -21.37 19.20
N PRO A 185 13.98 -21.52 20.49
CA PRO A 185 13.42 -20.41 21.27
C PRO A 185 14.43 -19.28 21.50
N LEU A 186 15.73 -19.56 21.66
CA LEU A 186 16.74 -18.50 21.77
C LEU A 186 16.85 -17.67 20.48
N SER A 187 16.80 -18.27 19.29
CA SER A 187 16.86 -17.54 18.01
C SER A 187 15.79 -16.45 17.92
N GLN A 188 14.65 -16.68 18.57
CA GLN A 188 13.55 -15.73 18.62
C GLN A 188 13.80 -14.57 19.60
N SER A 189 14.88 -14.55 20.39
CA SER A 189 15.14 -13.51 21.42
C SER A 189 16.64 -13.22 21.67
N ILE A 190 17.53 -13.58 20.73
CA ILE A 190 18.98 -13.29 20.82
C ILE A 190 19.27 -11.79 20.85
N PHE A 191 18.41 -10.98 20.21
CA PHE A 191 18.53 -9.53 20.14
C PHE A 191 17.39 -8.86 20.94
N PRO A 192 17.67 -8.03 21.97
CA PRO A 192 16.62 -7.44 22.81
C PRO A 192 15.64 -6.53 22.04
N ILE A 193 14.39 -6.41 22.52
CA ILE A 193 13.34 -5.54 21.90
C ILE A 193 13.83 -4.12 21.72
N HIS A 194 14.38 -3.55 22.78
CA HIS A 194 14.82 -2.16 22.76
C HIS A 194 15.92 -1.96 21.73
N ALA A 195 16.77 -2.97 21.48
CA ALA A 195 17.80 -2.94 20.47
C ALA A 195 17.20 -3.09 19.06
N LEU A 196 16.29 -4.05 18.84
CA LEU A 196 15.57 -4.21 17.55
C LEU A 196 14.85 -2.91 17.15
N ARG A 197 14.10 -2.31 18.07
CA ARG A 197 13.38 -1.04 17.86
C ARG A 197 14.31 0.14 17.58
N GLN A 198 15.56 0.08 18.03
CA GLN A 198 16.57 1.11 17.79
C GLN A 198 17.41 0.86 16.53
N LEU A 199 17.31 -0.30 15.87
CA LEU A 199 18.08 -0.60 14.66
C LEU A 199 17.93 0.45 13.56
N PRO A 200 16.73 0.95 13.22
CA PRO A 200 16.59 2.01 12.22
C PRO A 200 17.42 3.26 12.54
N GLN A 201 17.35 3.73 13.79
CA GLN A 201 18.15 4.88 14.24
C GLN A 201 19.65 4.56 14.28
N PHE A 202 20.01 3.34 14.68
CA PHE A 202 21.39 2.86 14.64
C PHE A 202 21.95 2.85 13.21
N PHE A 203 21.16 2.45 12.21
CA PHE A 203 21.56 2.48 10.81
C PHE A 203 21.79 3.92 10.33
N GLU A 204 20.85 4.83 10.58
CA GLU A 204 20.99 6.25 10.23
C GLU A 204 22.23 6.88 10.88
N THR A 205 22.38 6.71 12.20
CA THR A 205 23.50 7.28 12.96
C THR A 205 24.86 6.65 12.61
N SER A 206 24.85 5.43 12.10
CA SER A 206 26.03 4.76 11.55
C SER A 206 26.34 5.15 10.10
N GLY A 207 25.56 6.05 9.50
CA GLY A 207 25.76 6.53 8.13
C GLY A 207 25.31 5.55 7.04
N LEU A 208 24.55 4.50 7.39
CA LEU A 208 24.02 3.55 6.43
C LEU A 208 22.82 4.13 5.67
N VAL A 209 22.64 3.66 4.44
CA VAL A 209 21.56 4.06 3.54
C VAL A 209 20.83 2.78 3.11
N PRO A 210 19.49 2.74 3.07
CA PRO A 210 18.77 1.54 2.64
C PRO A 210 19.07 1.17 1.18
N GLY A 211 19.08 -0.13 0.87
CA GLY A 211 19.29 -0.63 -0.50
C GLY A 211 20.76 -0.72 -0.94
N GLU A 212 21.72 -0.45 -0.05
CA GLU A 212 23.12 -0.76 -0.26
C GLU A 212 23.45 -2.18 0.19
N GLU A 213 24.50 -2.75 -0.39
CA GLU A 213 25.02 -4.06 0.03
C GLU A 213 26.14 -3.86 1.03
N ILE A 214 25.93 -4.35 2.24
CA ILE A 214 26.86 -4.20 3.35
C ILE A 214 27.38 -5.58 3.76
N GLU A 215 28.70 -5.71 3.80
CA GLU A 215 29.36 -6.94 4.23
C GLU A 215 29.16 -7.21 5.73
N ASP A 216 29.12 -8.49 6.10
CA ASP A 216 29.01 -8.95 7.49
C ASP A 216 30.12 -8.38 8.39
N ASN A 217 31.32 -8.18 7.84
CA ASN A 217 32.44 -7.58 8.56
C ASN A 217 32.22 -6.09 8.86
N THR A 218 31.53 -5.37 7.97
CA THR A 218 31.16 -3.97 8.20
C THR A 218 30.12 -3.87 9.31
N PHE A 219 29.09 -4.72 9.30
CA PHE A 219 28.15 -4.81 10.43
C PHE A 219 28.87 -5.13 11.75
N ARG A 220 29.82 -6.07 11.72
CA ARG A 220 30.63 -6.43 12.89
C ARG A 220 31.38 -5.21 13.45
N LYS A 221 32.06 -4.44 12.60
CA LYS A 221 32.76 -3.21 13.00
C LYS A 221 31.81 -2.18 13.60
N LEU A 222 30.67 -1.93 12.96
CA LEU A 222 29.66 -0.97 13.43
C LEU A 222 29.08 -1.36 14.80
N LEU A 223 28.73 -2.65 14.98
CA LEU A 223 28.21 -3.16 16.25
C LEU A 223 29.26 -3.08 17.37
N LEU A 224 30.53 -3.36 17.08
CA LEU A 224 31.61 -3.24 18.08
C LEU A 224 31.91 -1.78 18.45
N ALA A 225 31.76 -0.84 17.51
CA ALA A 225 32.01 0.57 17.76
C ALA A 225 30.86 1.26 18.52
N ASN A 226 29.62 0.97 18.12
CA ASN A 226 28.45 1.76 18.52
C ASN A 226 27.36 0.93 19.24
N GLY A 227 27.48 -0.40 19.31
CA GLY A 227 26.41 -1.27 19.81
C GLY A 227 26.09 -1.11 21.30
N GLU A 228 27.05 -0.72 22.13
CA GLU A 228 26.78 -0.43 23.55
C GLU A 228 25.92 0.84 23.69
N ARG A 229 26.35 1.95 23.08
CA ARG A 229 25.67 3.25 23.19
C ARG A 229 24.37 3.33 22.40
N GLY A 230 24.34 2.79 21.19
CA GLY A 230 23.22 2.90 20.27
C GLY A 230 22.18 1.79 20.38
N LEU A 231 22.53 0.65 20.99
CA LEU A 231 21.65 -0.52 21.08
C LEU A 231 21.61 -1.16 22.47
N GLY A 232 22.36 -0.64 23.45
CA GLY A 232 22.38 -1.18 24.81
C GLY A 232 22.98 -2.58 24.93
N LEU A 233 23.81 -3.01 23.97
CA LEU A 233 24.40 -4.35 23.97
C LEU A 233 25.43 -4.53 25.10
N SER A 234 25.34 -5.64 25.83
CA SER A 234 26.30 -5.96 26.90
C SER A 234 27.67 -6.37 26.37
N GLU A 235 28.71 -6.21 27.19
CA GLU A 235 30.08 -6.61 26.85
C GLU A 235 30.21 -8.09 26.45
N ARG A 236 29.39 -8.97 27.03
CA ARG A 236 29.35 -10.39 26.66
C ARG A 236 28.86 -10.60 25.21
N VAL A 237 27.82 -9.87 24.81
CA VAL A 237 27.30 -9.91 23.44
C VAL A 237 28.35 -9.37 22.47
N LEU A 238 28.99 -8.25 22.81
CA LEU A 238 30.07 -7.68 22.01
C LEU A 238 31.27 -8.63 21.88
N ASN A 239 31.60 -9.38 22.93
CA ASN A 239 32.65 -10.41 22.88
C ASN A 239 32.28 -11.58 21.94
N ALA A 240 31.02 -12.02 21.93
CA ALA A 240 30.53 -13.02 20.97
C ALA A 240 30.60 -12.49 19.53
N ILE A 241 30.23 -11.22 19.30
CA ILE A 241 30.36 -10.53 18.00
C ILE A 241 31.84 -10.33 17.62
N ARG A 242 32.77 -10.26 18.56
CA ARG A 242 34.21 -10.11 18.23
C ARG A 242 34.78 -11.40 17.61
N GLN A 243 34.26 -12.55 17.99
CA GLN A 243 34.72 -13.86 17.51
C GLN A 243 33.97 -14.27 16.23
N SER A 244 34.68 -14.31 15.10
CA SER A 244 34.06 -14.61 13.78
C SER A 244 33.45 -16.00 13.68
N SER A 245 33.98 -16.98 14.42
CA SER A 245 33.51 -18.38 14.47
C SER A 245 32.37 -18.62 15.46
N ASN A 246 31.97 -17.62 16.24
CA ASN A 246 30.95 -17.79 17.28
C ASN A 246 29.54 -17.77 16.66
N GLU A 247 28.79 -18.88 16.81
CA GLU A 247 27.44 -19.04 16.24
C GLU A 247 26.46 -17.95 16.70
N LEU A 248 26.53 -17.49 17.96
CA LEU A 248 25.71 -16.38 18.45
C LEU A 248 26.07 -15.06 17.77
N GLY A 249 27.36 -14.76 17.65
CA GLY A 249 27.84 -13.56 16.98
C GLY A 249 27.40 -13.52 15.51
N GLN A 250 27.45 -14.66 14.82
CA GLN A 250 26.96 -14.81 13.45
C GLN A 250 25.44 -14.64 13.35
N SER A 251 24.68 -15.22 14.28
CA SER A 251 23.22 -15.07 14.34
C SER A 251 22.81 -13.60 14.55
N ILE A 252 23.48 -12.86 15.44
CA ILE A 252 23.23 -11.42 15.65
C ILE A 252 23.49 -10.63 14.38
N ILE A 253 24.63 -10.85 13.71
CA ILE A 253 24.95 -10.16 12.46
C ILE A 253 23.90 -10.47 11.39
N SER A 254 23.45 -11.72 11.32
CA SER A 254 22.39 -12.13 10.39
C SER A 254 21.06 -11.43 10.67
N ILE A 255 20.66 -11.30 11.94
CA ILE A 255 19.47 -10.54 12.36
C ILE A 255 19.60 -9.07 11.96
N VAL A 256 20.73 -8.43 12.27
CA VAL A 256 20.97 -7.01 11.95
C VAL A 256 20.96 -6.78 10.44
N LYS A 257 21.64 -7.64 9.68
CA LYS A 257 21.67 -7.60 8.21
C LYS A 257 20.28 -7.78 7.61
N LYS A 258 19.51 -8.74 8.11
CA LYS A 258 18.13 -8.96 7.68
C LYS A 258 17.27 -7.71 7.93
N ASN A 259 17.30 -7.18 9.15
CA ASN A 259 16.58 -5.94 9.50
C ASN A 259 17.01 -4.75 8.63
N TYR A 260 18.29 -4.66 8.29
CA TYR A 260 18.79 -3.63 7.38
C TYR A 260 18.28 -3.80 5.93
N LEU A 261 18.20 -5.03 5.42
CA LEU A 261 17.63 -5.30 4.08
C LEU A 261 16.13 -5.00 4.01
N GLU A 262 15.42 -5.14 5.14
CA GLU A 262 14.00 -4.80 5.30
C GLU A 262 13.79 -3.31 5.60
N TRP A 263 14.82 -2.60 6.07
CA TRP A 263 14.73 -1.20 6.44
C TRP A 263 14.40 -0.33 5.23
N THR A 264 13.29 0.39 5.33
CA THR A 264 12.78 1.28 4.27
C THR A 264 13.40 2.68 4.32
N GLY A 265 14.29 2.94 5.29
CA GLY A 265 14.87 4.26 5.55
C GLY A 265 14.20 5.04 6.68
N ASN A 266 12.99 4.66 7.10
CA ASN A 266 12.25 5.33 8.16
C ASN A 266 12.87 5.06 9.55
N THR A 267 13.06 6.09 10.38
CA THR A 267 13.60 5.99 11.75
C THR A 267 12.63 6.44 12.85
N ASP A 268 11.33 6.39 12.58
CA ASP A 268 10.27 6.67 13.55
C ASP A 268 10.38 5.75 14.76
N GLN A 269 10.15 6.32 15.94
CA GLN A 269 10.18 5.60 17.20
C GLN A 269 8.78 5.50 17.78
N TYR A 270 8.35 4.28 18.06
CA TYR A 270 7.11 4.03 18.78
C TYR A 270 7.40 3.86 20.27
N ASP A 271 6.79 4.72 21.09
CA ASP A 271 6.72 4.54 22.53
C ASP A 271 5.47 3.74 22.87
N SER A 272 5.68 2.50 23.31
CA SER A 272 4.60 1.59 23.66
C SER A 272 3.86 1.97 24.94
N GLU A 273 4.48 2.70 25.87
CA GLU A 273 3.82 3.07 27.14
C GLU A 273 2.84 4.22 26.96
N THR A 274 3.19 5.18 26.11
CA THR A 274 2.35 6.36 25.80
C THR A 274 1.51 6.18 24.54
N GLU A 275 1.71 5.07 23.80
CA GLU A 275 1.14 4.81 22.48
C GLU A 275 1.42 5.96 21.48
N THR A 276 2.54 6.67 21.66
CA THR A 276 2.93 7.79 20.80
C THR A 276 4.02 7.40 19.80
N ILE A 277 4.01 8.05 18.64
CA ILE A 277 5.09 7.94 17.65
C ILE A 277 5.88 9.24 17.68
N LYS A 278 7.18 9.15 17.95
CA LYS A 278 8.12 10.23 17.74
C LYS A 278 8.71 10.12 16.34
N LYS A 279 8.34 11.07 15.47
CA LYS A 279 8.79 11.06 14.07
C LYS A 279 10.30 11.27 13.92
N GLY A 280 10.96 10.29 13.32
CA GLY A 280 12.38 10.30 12.95
C GLY A 280 12.62 10.88 11.56
N ASN A 281 13.75 10.55 10.95
CA ASN A 281 14.04 10.89 9.56
C ASN A 281 13.69 9.72 8.64
N THR A 282 13.42 10.05 7.38
CA THR A 282 13.41 9.08 6.28
C THR A 282 14.70 9.23 5.50
N VAL A 283 15.58 8.22 5.59
CA VAL A 283 16.83 8.15 4.84
C VAL A 283 16.57 7.47 3.49
N ALA A 284 16.89 8.13 2.39
CA ALA A 284 16.75 7.59 1.05
C ALA A 284 18.05 7.75 0.25
N GLN A 285 18.24 6.90 -0.75
CA GLN A 285 19.48 6.88 -1.52
C GLN A 285 19.38 7.73 -2.78
N LEU A 286 20.39 8.55 -3.03
CA LEU A 286 20.65 9.10 -4.36
C LEU A 286 21.38 8.05 -5.19
N ARG A 287 20.85 7.73 -6.37
CA ARG A 287 21.47 6.86 -7.37
C ARG A 287 21.97 7.72 -8.52
N LEU A 288 23.22 7.50 -8.91
CA LEU A 288 23.79 8.18 -10.06
C LEU A 288 23.10 7.71 -11.34
N CYS A 289 22.79 8.64 -12.23
CA CYS A 289 22.32 8.36 -13.57
C CYS A 289 23.23 9.06 -14.59
N ILE A 290 23.38 8.44 -15.76
CA ILE A 290 24.17 8.98 -16.88
C ILE A 290 23.32 8.94 -18.15
N GLU A 291 23.25 10.07 -18.84
CA GLU A 291 22.67 10.18 -20.17
C GLU A 291 23.70 10.64 -21.20
N GLY A 292 23.45 10.32 -22.46
CA GLY A 292 24.31 10.71 -23.58
C GLY A 292 25.10 9.56 -24.18
N ASP A 293 25.96 9.91 -25.12
CA ASP A 293 26.79 8.97 -25.87
C ASP A 293 28.13 9.63 -26.25
N LYS A 294 29.00 8.88 -26.91
CA LYS A 294 30.31 9.37 -27.36
C LYS A 294 30.22 10.60 -28.29
N ALA A 295 29.13 10.77 -29.04
CA ALA A 295 28.96 11.86 -29.99
C ALA A 295 28.42 13.14 -29.31
N ARG A 296 27.54 13.00 -28.32
CA ARG A 296 26.87 14.11 -27.62
C ARG A 296 27.57 14.52 -26.32
N GLY A 297 28.51 13.71 -25.83
CA GLY A 297 29.04 13.82 -24.48
C GLY A 297 28.09 13.18 -23.47
N TYR A 298 28.60 12.93 -22.26
CA TYR A 298 27.83 12.37 -21.16
C TYR A 298 27.37 13.48 -20.21
N LYS A 299 26.22 13.28 -19.58
CA LYS A 299 25.69 14.14 -18.52
C LYS A 299 25.30 13.27 -17.33
N THR A 300 25.81 13.64 -16.16
CA THR A 300 25.42 13.02 -14.89
C THR A 300 24.23 13.75 -14.27
N TYR A 301 23.40 13.01 -13.57
CA TYR A 301 22.33 13.52 -12.71
C TYR A 301 21.98 12.46 -11.66
N TYR A 302 21.06 12.77 -10.75
CA TYR A 302 20.67 11.85 -9.70
C TYR A 302 19.18 11.50 -9.80
N ARG A 303 18.83 10.33 -9.28
CA ARG A 303 17.45 10.02 -8.88
C ARG A 303 17.45 9.56 -7.43
N LEU A 304 16.43 9.94 -6.69
CA LEU A 304 16.16 9.37 -5.38
C LEU A 304 15.52 7.99 -5.56
N TYR A 305 15.93 7.03 -4.75
CA TYR A 305 15.34 5.69 -4.69
C TYR A 305 14.99 5.32 -3.24
N THR A 306 13.75 4.88 -3.03
CA THR A 306 13.30 4.27 -1.78
C THR A 306 12.05 3.42 -2.03
N LYS A 307 11.75 2.47 -1.14
CA LYS A 307 10.50 1.69 -1.17
C LYS A 307 9.29 2.49 -0.67
N LEU A 308 9.52 3.67 -0.10
CA LEU A 308 8.47 4.56 0.40
C LEU A 308 7.98 5.51 -0.69
N ASP A 309 6.71 5.87 -0.61
CA ASP A 309 6.18 6.94 -1.46
C ASP A 309 6.72 8.30 -1.02
N PHE A 310 6.69 9.27 -1.93
CA PHE A 310 7.31 10.57 -1.65
C PHE A 310 6.26 11.57 -1.15
N PRO A 311 6.61 12.43 -0.19
CA PRO A 311 5.86 13.64 0.11
C PRO A 311 5.57 14.45 -1.16
N GLU A 312 4.33 14.89 -1.36
CA GLU A 312 3.93 15.68 -2.55
C GLU A 312 4.72 17.00 -2.71
N ASP A 313 5.32 17.48 -1.63
CA ASP A 313 6.10 18.71 -1.54
C ASP A 313 7.56 18.48 -1.15
N LEU A 314 8.07 17.25 -1.33
CA LEU A 314 9.47 16.90 -1.04
C LEU A 314 10.42 17.81 -1.83
N THR A 315 11.22 18.59 -1.11
CA THR A 315 12.12 19.58 -1.70
C THR A 315 13.45 19.59 -0.97
N PHE A 316 14.54 19.51 -1.73
CA PHE A 316 15.90 19.55 -1.20
C PHE A 316 16.55 20.90 -1.48
N LEU A 317 17.25 21.44 -0.49
CA LEU A 317 18.06 22.65 -0.67
C LEU A 317 19.49 22.26 -1.08
N HIS A 318 20.01 22.84 -2.16
CA HIS A 318 21.39 22.71 -2.60
C HIS A 318 21.88 24.04 -3.19
N ASP A 319 23.02 24.56 -2.72
CA ASP A 319 23.55 25.87 -3.13
C ASP A 319 22.51 27.00 -3.12
N GLU A 320 21.75 27.11 -2.03
CA GLU A 320 20.67 28.10 -1.83
C GLU A 320 19.50 27.98 -2.84
N ARG A 321 19.44 26.90 -3.62
CA ARG A 321 18.35 26.63 -4.57
C ARG A 321 17.53 25.43 -4.12
N GLU A 322 16.22 25.56 -4.31
CA GLU A 322 15.27 24.48 -4.05
C GLU A 322 15.17 23.54 -5.26
N HIS A 323 15.34 22.26 -5.01
CA HIS A 323 15.20 21.18 -5.97
C HIS A 323 14.02 20.30 -5.56
N LYS A 324 12.91 20.39 -6.31
CA LYS A 324 11.74 19.55 -6.09
C LYS A 324 12.06 18.10 -6.45
N CYS A 325 11.74 17.17 -5.56
CA CYS A 325 11.88 15.74 -5.78
C CYS A 325 10.51 15.11 -5.98
N GLN A 326 10.23 14.75 -7.24
CA GLN A 326 8.93 14.25 -7.68
C GLN A 326 8.98 12.74 -7.87
N GLN A 327 7.90 12.03 -7.54
CA GLN A 327 7.86 10.58 -7.70
C GLN A 327 7.60 10.18 -9.16
N PHE A 328 8.38 9.24 -9.68
CA PHE A 328 8.21 8.64 -11.00
C PHE A 328 7.40 7.33 -10.95
N GLY A 329 7.68 6.46 -9.97
CA GLY A 329 7.01 5.15 -9.79
C GLY A 329 7.99 4.03 -9.42
N LYS A 330 7.51 2.93 -8.83
CA LYS A 330 8.33 1.81 -8.35
C LYS A 330 9.53 2.26 -7.48
N GLY A 331 9.31 3.28 -6.64
CA GLY A 331 10.31 3.82 -5.72
C GLY A 331 11.30 4.84 -6.30
N TRP A 332 11.26 5.11 -7.61
CA TRP A 332 12.15 6.07 -8.27
C TRP A 332 11.58 7.49 -8.29
N SER A 333 12.48 8.48 -8.23
CA SER A 333 12.18 9.89 -8.52
C SER A 333 12.26 10.22 -10.00
N LYS A 334 11.68 11.35 -10.39
CA LYS A 334 12.06 12.09 -11.60
C LYS A 334 13.51 12.62 -11.47
N PRO A 335 14.20 12.96 -12.57
CA PRO A 335 15.58 13.42 -12.52
C PRO A 335 15.81 14.63 -11.58
N LEU A 336 16.82 14.53 -10.73
CA LEU A 336 17.39 15.62 -9.95
C LEU A 336 18.69 16.07 -10.63
N PHE A 337 18.62 17.20 -11.34
CA PHE A 337 19.78 17.77 -12.02
C PHE A 337 20.65 18.55 -11.03
N LEU A 338 21.54 17.83 -10.37
CA LEU A 338 22.54 18.34 -9.44
C LEU A 338 23.94 18.06 -9.97
N PRO A 339 24.95 18.91 -9.66
CA PRO A 339 26.33 18.64 -10.02
C PRO A 339 26.83 17.37 -9.33
N PHE A 340 27.73 16.64 -9.98
CA PHE A 340 28.31 15.45 -9.38
C PHE A 340 29.15 15.82 -8.15
N SER A 341 28.86 15.19 -7.02
CA SER A 341 29.64 15.30 -5.79
C SER A 341 29.55 14.00 -5.00
N GLU A 342 30.70 13.37 -4.72
CA GLU A 342 30.78 12.20 -3.85
C GLU A 342 30.43 12.57 -2.40
N GLY A 343 29.75 11.67 -1.68
CA GLY A 343 29.36 11.93 -0.29
C GLY A 343 28.26 13.00 -0.11
N MET A 344 27.53 13.35 -1.18
CA MET A 344 26.45 14.36 -1.11
C MET A 344 25.36 13.94 -0.13
N GLU A 345 24.97 14.86 0.75
CA GLU A 345 23.78 14.75 1.58
C GLU A 345 22.86 15.95 1.36
N LEU A 346 21.57 15.67 1.16
CA LEU A 346 20.52 16.67 1.04
C LEU A 346 19.48 16.43 2.13
N GLN A 347 18.84 17.51 2.58
CA GLN A 347 17.87 17.44 3.66
C GLN A 347 16.62 18.27 3.34
N ASP A 348 15.46 17.71 3.67
CA ASP A 348 14.17 18.40 3.78
C ASP A 348 13.77 18.39 5.25
N ASP A 349 13.93 19.53 5.93
CA ASP A 349 13.63 19.67 7.36
C ASP A 349 12.13 19.57 7.66
N LEU A 350 11.27 20.01 6.74
CA LEU A 350 9.83 19.99 6.92
C LEU A 350 9.32 18.55 6.94
N ASN A 351 9.71 17.76 5.95
CA ASN A 351 9.26 16.38 5.82
C ASN A 351 10.14 15.39 6.60
N LYS A 352 11.29 15.83 7.12
CA LYS A 352 12.33 15.02 7.77
C LYS A 352 12.92 13.97 6.84
N TRP A 353 13.22 14.34 5.59
CA TRP A 353 13.85 13.45 4.62
C TRP A 353 15.33 13.78 4.48
N LYS A 354 16.16 12.74 4.36
CA LYS A 354 17.60 12.84 4.07
C LYS A 354 17.92 12.00 2.85
N ALA A 355 18.39 12.65 1.78
CA ALA A 355 18.89 11.97 0.60
C ALA A 355 20.41 11.85 0.69
N LYS A 356 20.95 10.65 0.55
CA LYS A 356 22.39 10.40 0.70
C LYS A 356 22.97 9.73 -0.54
N PHE A 357 24.10 10.25 -1.01
CA PHE A 357 24.94 9.66 -2.04
C PHE A 357 26.23 9.14 -1.38
N PRO A 358 26.32 7.84 -1.09
CA PRO A 358 27.46 7.28 -0.36
C PRO A 358 28.73 7.34 -1.21
N GLU A 359 29.89 7.55 -0.58
CA GLU A 359 31.17 7.56 -1.29
C GLU A 359 31.54 6.16 -1.80
N LYS A 360 31.88 6.05 -3.10
CA LYS A 360 32.30 4.80 -3.73
C LYS A 360 33.45 5.01 -4.71
N ASP A 361 34.34 4.04 -4.79
CA ASP A 361 35.44 4.07 -5.76
C ASP A 361 35.04 3.49 -7.12
N VAL A 362 34.06 2.59 -7.14
CA VAL A 362 33.50 1.97 -8.34
C VAL A 362 31.98 2.02 -8.29
N ARG A 363 31.38 2.60 -9.34
CA ARG A 363 29.93 2.64 -9.55
C ARG A 363 29.56 1.87 -10.80
N LEU A 364 28.59 0.99 -10.64
CA LEU A 364 28.08 0.13 -11.71
C LEU A 364 26.73 0.67 -12.17
N LEU A 365 26.57 0.85 -13.49
CA LEU A 365 25.32 1.32 -14.09
C LEU A 365 24.84 0.35 -15.18
N ILE A 366 23.52 0.17 -15.27
CA ILE A 366 22.84 -0.61 -16.32
C ILE A 366 21.84 0.26 -17.07
N GLU A 367 21.32 -0.19 -18.21
CA GLU A 367 20.31 0.57 -18.94
C GLU A 367 19.03 0.72 -18.09
N GLY A 368 18.52 1.94 -18.01
CA GLY A 368 17.35 2.32 -17.20
C GLY A 368 16.04 1.69 -17.67
N LYS A 369 15.99 1.19 -18.91
CA LYS A 369 14.80 0.52 -19.48
C LYS A 369 14.27 -0.62 -18.61
N ASN A 370 15.15 -1.27 -17.85
CA ASN A 370 14.78 -2.33 -16.90
C ASN A 370 13.86 -1.82 -15.77
N PHE A 371 13.97 -0.54 -15.43
CA PHE A 371 13.20 0.13 -14.38
C PHE A 371 12.12 1.06 -14.95
N HIS A 372 11.84 0.98 -16.26
CA HIS A 372 11.01 1.94 -16.98
C HIS A 372 11.58 3.37 -16.94
N LEU A 373 12.91 3.51 -16.94
CA LEU A 373 13.63 4.80 -16.89
C LEU A 373 14.43 5.04 -18.18
N SER A 374 14.75 6.31 -18.46
CA SER A 374 15.73 6.70 -19.48
C SER A 374 17.17 6.59 -18.96
N GLY A 375 18.14 6.53 -19.88
CA GLY A 375 19.56 6.62 -19.55
C GLY A 375 20.15 5.36 -18.89
N TRP A 376 21.29 5.54 -18.22
CA TRP A 376 21.96 4.53 -17.41
C TRP A 376 21.76 4.82 -15.93
N VAL A 377 21.48 3.80 -15.12
CA VAL A 377 21.11 3.93 -13.71
C VAL A 377 22.05 3.10 -12.84
N GLU A 378 22.55 3.69 -11.76
CA GLU A 378 23.39 2.99 -10.78
C GLU A 378 22.63 1.83 -10.12
N VAL A 379 23.25 0.66 -10.08
CA VAL A 379 22.74 -0.54 -9.40
C VAL A 379 23.81 -1.17 -8.52
N PRO A 380 23.42 -1.86 -7.42
CA PRO A 380 24.37 -2.49 -6.51
C PRO A 380 24.77 -3.93 -6.91
N TYR A 381 24.46 -4.38 -8.12
CA TYR A 381 24.69 -5.77 -8.54
C TYR A 381 25.10 -5.88 -10.01
N MET A 382 25.92 -6.89 -10.33
CA MET A 382 26.30 -7.22 -11.71
C MET A 382 25.21 -7.96 -12.47
N VAL A 383 25.15 -7.69 -13.78
CA VAL A 383 24.34 -8.43 -14.76
C VAL A 383 25.23 -9.00 -15.86
N THR A 384 24.67 -9.85 -16.72
CA THR A 384 25.36 -10.40 -17.90
C THR A 384 24.84 -9.75 -19.17
N SER A 385 24.92 -8.43 -19.20
CA SER A 385 24.57 -7.58 -20.33
C SER A 385 25.57 -6.41 -20.39
N ARG A 386 25.32 -5.43 -21.25
CA ARG A 386 26.11 -4.20 -21.30
C ARG A 386 25.92 -3.39 -20.02
N MET A 387 27.02 -2.92 -19.46
CA MET A 387 27.07 -2.10 -18.24
C MET A 387 28.10 -0.99 -18.41
N LEU A 388 27.93 0.09 -17.67
CA LEU A 388 28.94 1.13 -17.52
C LEU A 388 29.56 1.07 -16.12
N LEU A 389 30.89 1.24 -16.05
CA LEU A 389 31.60 1.45 -14.80
C LEU A 389 32.13 2.87 -14.76
N LEU A 390 31.71 3.64 -13.75
CA LEU A 390 32.38 4.89 -13.40
C LEU A 390 33.34 4.60 -12.24
N VAL A 391 34.64 4.77 -12.50
CA VAL A 391 35.72 4.28 -11.64
C VAL A 391 36.63 5.44 -11.28
N LYS A 392 36.93 5.64 -9.99
CA LYS A 392 37.99 6.59 -9.59
C LYS A 392 39.31 6.17 -10.23
N GLU A 393 40.08 7.14 -10.72
CA GLU A 393 41.30 6.86 -11.50
C GLU A 393 42.29 5.92 -10.77
N GLU A 394 42.35 5.97 -9.43
CA GLU A 394 43.17 5.10 -8.58
C GLU A 394 42.84 3.59 -8.72
N GLN A 395 41.58 3.22 -8.97
CA GLN A 395 41.15 1.82 -9.13
C GLN A 395 41.27 1.34 -10.59
N SER A 396 41.59 2.24 -11.53
CA SER A 396 41.68 1.94 -12.95
C SER A 396 42.61 0.75 -13.28
N PRO A 397 43.81 0.60 -12.68
CA PRO A 397 44.69 -0.53 -12.99
C PRO A 397 44.07 -1.90 -12.66
N SER A 398 43.37 -1.99 -11.53
CA SER A 398 42.69 -3.21 -11.08
C SER A 398 41.57 -3.63 -12.06
N ILE A 399 40.81 -2.64 -12.55
CA ILE A 399 39.76 -2.86 -13.55
C ILE A 399 40.32 -3.26 -14.92
N GLU A 400 41.45 -2.68 -15.33
CA GLU A 400 42.11 -3.04 -16.59
C GLU A 400 42.68 -4.46 -16.54
N GLU A 401 43.31 -4.87 -15.44
CA GLU A 401 43.78 -6.26 -15.23
C GLU A 401 42.61 -7.27 -15.25
N TRP A 402 41.49 -6.92 -14.60
CA TRP A 402 40.28 -7.74 -14.71
C TRP A 402 39.72 -7.78 -16.15
N GLY A 403 39.82 -6.67 -16.88
CA GLY A 403 39.44 -6.53 -18.29
C GLY A 403 40.16 -7.49 -19.24
N ASP A 404 41.39 -7.91 -18.92
CA ASP A 404 42.16 -8.86 -19.74
C ASP A 404 41.51 -10.26 -19.81
N CYS A 405 40.63 -10.58 -18.86
CA CYS A 405 39.89 -11.84 -18.86
C CYS A 405 38.69 -11.84 -19.84
N PHE A 406 38.29 -10.68 -20.37
CA PHE A 406 37.08 -10.54 -21.20
C PHE A 406 37.31 -10.99 -22.64
N SER A 407 36.22 -11.38 -23.30
CA SER A 407 36.24 -11.63 -24.75
C SER A 407 36.44 -10.34 -25.52
N LYS A 408 37.01 -10.44 -26.73
CA LYS A 408 37.29 -9.27 -27.56
C LYS A 408 36.02 -8.47 -27.86
N GLY A 409 35.98 -7.21 -27.40
CA GLY A 409 34.86 -6.29 -27.59
C GLY A 409 33.94 -6.15 -26.38
N ASP A 410 34.06 -7.05 -25.39
CA ASP A 410 33.24 -7.04 -24.17
C ASP A 410 33.82 -6.16 -23.04
N PHE A 411 35.02 -5.60 -23.22
CA PHE A 411 35.63 -4.63 -22.31
C PHE A 411 36.20 -3.46 -23.11
N LYS A 412 35.88 -2.24 -22.69
CA LYS A 412 36.31 -1.03 -23.39
C LYS A 412 36.39 0.18 -22.46
N LYS A 413 37.54 0.83 -22.44
CA LYS A 413 37.71 2.18 -21.86
C LYS A 413 37.08 3.23 -22.79
N ILE A 414 36.18 4.05 -22.28
CA ILE A 414 35.48 5.09 -23.05
C ILE A 414 36.18 6.43 -22.82
N PRO A 415 36.74 7.07 -23.86
CA PRO A 415 37.10 8.48 -23.78
C PRO A 415 35.80 9.29 -23.75
N ALA A 416 35.45 9.79 -22.57
CA ALA A 416 34.18 10.45 -22.27
C ALA A 416 34.43 11.91 -21.84
N THR A 417 33.63 12.83 -22.38
CA THR A 417 33.51 14.20 -21.87
C THR A 417 32.24 14.32 -21.03
N GLY A 418 32.26 15.18 -20.01
CA GLY A 418 31.11 15.41 -19.12
C GLY A 418 30.92 14.36 -18.01
N ILE A 419 31.92 13.48 -17.83
CA ILE A 419 32.10 12.70 -16.60
C ILE A 419 32.99 13.48 -15.62
N PRO A 420 33.00 13.14 -14.31
CA PRO A 420 33.85 13.82 -13.33
C PRO A 420 35.34 13.64 -13.62
N ASP A 421 36.15 14.69 -13.47
CA ASP A 421 37.56 14.72 -13.90
C ASP A 421 38.45 13.64 -13.24
N SER A 422 38.15 13.24 -12.00
CA SER A 422 38.88 12.20 -11.27
C SER A 422 38.43 10.76 -11.57
N HIS A 423 37.60 10.59 -12.60
CA HIS A 423 36.97 9.31 -12.92
C HIS A 423 37.21 8.89 -14.37
N VAL A 424 37.20 7.59 -14.56
CA VAL A 424 37.32 6.90 -15.84
C VAL A 424 36.04 6.12 -16.09
N LEU A 425 35.53 6.17 -17.32
CA LEU A 425 34.35 5.42 -17.74
C LEU A 425 34.77 4.18 -18.54
N TYR A 426 34.29 3.01 -18.12
CA TYR A 426 34.40 1.76 -18.86
C TYR A 426 33.03 1.29 -19.32
N GLU A 427 33.01 0.60 -20.45
CA GLU A 427 31.89 -0.24 -20.89
C GLU A 427 32.34 -1.69 -20.80
N ILE A 428 31.52 -2.49 -20.12
CA ILE A 428 31.75 -3.92 -19.96
C ILE A 428 30.50 -4.70 -20.39
N CYS A 429 30.68 -5.93 -20.83
CA CYS A 429 29.61 -6.84 -21.21
C CYS A 429 29.99 -8.26 -20.81
N ASN A 430 29.00 -9.08 -20.41
CA ASN A 430 29.18 -10.52 -20.17
C ASN A 430 30.44 -10.90 -19.32
N PRO A 431 30.65 -10.32 -18.12
CA PRO A 431 31.85 -10.60 -17.36
C PRO A 431 32.03 -12.11 -17.11
N PRO A 432 33.19 -12.68 -17.46
CA PRO A 432 33.39 -14.14 -17.42
C PRO A 432 33.66 -14.65 -16.00
N ILE A 433 34.27 -13.83 -15.15
CA ILE A 433 34.64 -14.13 -13.76
C ILE A 433 34.31 -12.93 -12.86
N ASN A 434 34.14 -13.21 -11.57
CA ASN A 434 34.02 -12.17 -10.54
C ASN A 434 35.32 -11.37 -10.43
N HIS A 435 35.23 -10.09 -10.08
CA HIS A 435 36.40 -9.34 -9.64
C HIS A 435 36.86 -9.87 -8.27
N PRO A 436 38.17 -10.06 -8.03
CA PRO A 436 38.68 -10.64 -6.78
C PRO A 436 38.35 -9.77 -5.55
N ASP A 437 38.56 -8.45 -5.66
CA ASP A 437 38.56 -7.57 -4.47
C ASP A 437 37.40 -6.56 -4.39
N ILE A 438 36.60 -6.40 -5.45
CA ILE A 438 35.58 -5.35 -5.54
C ILE A 438 34.19 -5.99 -5.41
N PRO A 439 33.49 -5.87 -4.26
CA PRO A 439 32.26 -6.64 -4.00
C PRO A 439 31.12 -6.38 -4.98
N VAL A 440 30.93 -5.12 -5.41
CA VAL A 440 29.89 -4.75 -6.40
C VAL A 440 30.13 -5.42 -7.77
N LEU A 441 31.35 -5.90 -8.02
CA LEU A 441 31.76 -6.61 -9.23
C LEU A 441 31.82 -8.14 -9.03
N GLN A 442 30.99 -8.68 -8.13
CA GLN A 442 30.86 -10.12 -7.91
C GLN A 442 29.42 -10.61 -8.15
N PHE A 443 29.27 -11.69 -8.92
CA PHE A 443 27.98 -12.36 -9.07
C PHE A 443 27.62 -13.07 -7.78
N LYS A 444 26.37 -12.91 -7.35
CA LYS A 444 25.82 -13.68 -6.24
C LYS A 444 25.55 -15.12 -6.69
N SER A 445 25.84 -16.06 -5.80
CA SER A 445 25.70 -17.49 -6.06
C SER A 445 24.27 -18.00 -5.87
N GLU A 446 23.54 -17.41 -4.92
CA GLU A 446 22.16 -17.79 -4.63
C GLU A 446 21.19 -17.11 -5.59
N LYS A 447 20.44 -17.91 -6.35
CA LYS A 447 19.37 -17.42 -7.21
C LYS A 447 18.02 -17.52 -6.50
N ARG A 448 17.10 -16.63 -6.85
CA ARG A 448 15.73 -16.65 -6.36
C ARG A 448 14.75 -16.33 -7.50
N VAL A 449 13.66 -17.09 -7.58
CA VAL A 449 12.54 -16.78 -8.46
C VAL A 449 11.65 -15.74 -7.79
N MET A 450 11.43 -14.64 -8.50
CA MET A 450 10.54 -13.54 -8.12
C MET A 450 9.45 -13.41 -9.17
N ILE A 451 8.22 -13.10 -8.72
CA ILE A 451 7.13 -12.72 -9.64
C ILE A 451 6.84 -11.25 -9.39
N THR A 452 6.99 -10.43 -10.43
CA THR A 452 6.96 -8.96 -10.34
C THR A 452 5.98 -8.36 -11.33
N GLY A 453 5.39 -7.20 -10.99
CA GLY A 453 4.37 -6.57 -11.82
C GLY A 453 3.02 -7.29 -11.80
N GLY A 454 2.23 -7.09 -12.86
CA GLY A 454 0.86 -7.59 -12.99
C GLY A 454 -0.14 -6.94 -12.03
N LEU A 455 -1.39 -7.41 -12.06
CA LEU A 455 -2.44 -6.99 -11.12
C LEU A 455 -2.61 -8.01 -10.00
N LYS A 456 -1.85 -7.86 -8.91
CA LYS A 456 -1.86 -8.79 -7.78
C LYS A 456 -3.12 -8.64 -6.93
N THR A 457 -3.99 -9.66 -6.92
CA THR A 457 -5.26 -9.63 -6.17
C THR A 457 -5.14 -10.19 -4.76
N ARG A 458 -4.25 -11.17 -4.53
CA ARG A 458 -3.92 -11.78 -3.24
C ARG A 458 -2.44 -12.17 -3.22
N ALA A 459 -1.94 -12.70 -2.10
CA ALA A 459 -0.59 -13.26 -2.07
C ALA A 459 -0.45 -14.30 -3.20
N ARG A 460 0.62 -14.13 -3.99
CA ARG A 460 0.92 -14.98 -5.16
C ARG A 460 -0.23 -15.25 -6.15
N THR A 461 -1.21 -14.34 -6.26
CA THR A 461 -2.34 -14.46 -7.17
C THR A 461 -2.51 -13.18 -7.96
N TRP A 462 -2.64 -13.29 -9.29
CA TRP A 462 -2.76 -12.16 -10.20
C TRP A 462 -3.96 -12.28 -11.13
N LEU A 463 -4.50 -11.16 -11.56
CA LEU A 463 -5.60 -11.10 -12.52
C LEU A 463 -5.10 -11.37 -13.95
N ASN A 464 -5.84 -12.16 -14.71
CA ASN A 464 -5.51 -12.50 -16.10
C ASN A 464 -5.51 -11.29 -17.05
N ASP A 465 -6.18 -10.19 -16.67
CA ASP A 465 -6.23 -8.95 -17.45
C ASP A 465 -4.84 -8.27 -17.57
N LEU A 466 -3.93 -8.50 -16.60
CA LEU A 466 -2.55 -8.03 -16.65
C LEU A 466 -1.62 -9.00 -15.91
N LEU A 467 -0.93 -9.84 -16.68
CA LEU A 467 -0.04 -10.87 -16.16
C LEU A 467 1.25 -10.28 -15.57
N PRO A 468 1.79 -10.88 -14.50
CA PRO A 468 3.11 -10.52 -14.00
C PRO A 468 4.23 -11.13 -14.85
N ASP A 469 5.44 -10.64 -14.61
CA ASP A 469 6.67 -11.22 -15.11
C ASP A 469 7.33 -12.15 -14.08
N VAL A 470 8.20 -13.02 -14.57
CA VAL A 470 9.09 -13.84 -13.77
C VAL A 470 10.50 -13.28 -13.85
N GLU A 471 11.03 -12.82 -12.72
CA GLU A 471 12.40 -12.36 -12.58
C GLU A 471 13.24 -13.41 -11.85
N LEU A 472 14.45 -13.68 -12.33
CA LEU A 472 15.41 -14.53 -11.63
C LEU A 472 16.48 -13.65 -10.99
N GLU A 473 16.30 -13.33 -9.71
CA GLU A 473 17.30 -12.60 -8.94
C GLU A 473 18.64 -13.35 -9.00
N ASN A 474 19.72 -12.63 -9.31
CA ASN A 474 21.07 -13.17 -9.53
C ASN A 474 21.19 -14.16 -10.70
N GLY A 475 20.21 -14.18 -11.61
CA GLY A 475 20.25 -14.90 -12.87
C GLY A 475 21.21 -14.28 -13.89
N ARG A 476 21.67 -15.09 -14.84
CA ARG A 476 22.53 -14.69 -15.97
C ARG A 476 21.76 -14.55 -17.29
N GLY A 477 20.43 -14.69 -17.25
CA GLY A 477 19.55 -14.67 -18.42
C GLY A 477 19.78 -15.79 -19.45
N LYS A 478 20.67 -16.75 -19.15
CA LYS A 478 20.94 -17.95 -19.98
C LYS A 478 20.21 -19.18 -19.46
N GLU A 479 19.55 -19.05 -18.32
CA GLU A 479 18.78 -20.09 -17.67
C GLU A 479 17.55 -20.48 -18.50
N THR A 480 17.21 -21.76 -18.45
CA THR A 480 15.93 -22.25 -18.97
C THR A 480 14.92 -22.21 -17.84
N VAL A 481 14.00 -21.25 -17.92
CA VAL A 481 12.92 -21.06 -16.95
C VAL A 481 11.62 -21.58 -17.57
N TYR A 482 10.87 -22.36 -16.81
CA TYR A 482 9.62 -22.97 -17.27
C TYR A 482 8.57 -22.98 -16.16
N LEU A 483 7.30 -22.99 -16.55
CA LEU A 483 6.19 -23.24 -15.62
C LEU A 483 5.77 -24.72 -15.66
N VAL A 484 5.23 -25.18 -14.53
CA VAL A 484 4.61 -26.50 -14.37
C VAL A 484 3.33 -26.34 -13.56
N TYR A 485 2.23 -26.93 -14.01
CA TYR A 485 0.98 -26.95 -13.25
C TYR A 485 1.00 -28.06 -12.19
N GLU A 486 0.28 -27.91 -11.08
CA GLU A 486 0.32 -28.89 -9.97
C GLU A 486 -0.14 -30.30 -10.33
N ASP A 487 -1.04 -30.40 -11.30
CA ASP A 487 -1.68 -31.60 -11.80
C ASP A 487 -1.12 -32.05 -13.16
N SER A 488 0.06 -31.54 -13.56
CA SER A 488 0.72 -31.92 -14.82
C SER A 488 2.23 -31.86 -14.67
N ASP A 489 2.95 -32.84 -15.24
CA ASP A 489 4.41 -32.78 -15.36
C ASP A 489 4.87 -32.05 -16.64
N GLU A 490 3.93 -31.49 -17.41
CA GLU A 490 4.24 -30.71 -18.61
C GLU A 490 5.07 -29.47 -18.27
N LYS A 491 6.27 -29.39 -18.83
CA LYS A 491 7.15 -28.22 -18.74
C LYS A 491 6.84 -27.25 -19.86
N ILE A 492 6.33 -26.07 -19.52
CA ILE A 492 6.05 -25.01 -20.50
C ILE A 492 7.15 -23.96 -20.39
N PRO A 493 8.06 -23.84 -21.38
CA PRO A 493 9.17 -22.89 -21.34
C PRO A 493 8.65 -21.44 -21.39
N LEU A 494 9.23 -20.58 -20.56
CA LEU A 494 8.91 -19.15 -20.56
C LEU A 494 9.77 -18.39 -21.57
N LYS A 495 9.22 -17.32 -22.15
CA LYS A 495 9.93 -16.48 -23.12
C LYS A 495 10.66 -15.34 -22.39
N ARG A 496 11.98 -15.27 -22.57
CA ARG A 496 12.81 -14.18 -22.02
C ARG A 496 12.41 -12.84 -22.67
N LYS A 497 12.32 -11.77 -21.86
CA LYS A 497 12.15 -10.39 -22.35
C LYS A 497 13.44 -9.89 -23.01
N ASP A 498 13.27 -8.99 -23.98
CA ASP A 498 14.39 -8.31 -24.64
C ASP A 498 14.90 -7.13 -23.79
N ILE A 499 15.34 -7.47 -22.58
CA ILE A 499 15.95 -6.55 -21.61
C ILE A 499 17.18 -7.18 -20.98
N ASP A 500 17.99 -6.35 -20.31
CA ASP A 500 19.29 -6.74 -19.77
C ASP A 500 19.17 -7.69 -18.58
N GLN A 501 18.10 -7.50 -17.79
CA GLN A 501 17.82 -8.34 -16.64
C GLN A 501 17.29 -9.74 -17.03
N PRO A 502 17.53 -10.75 -16.17
CA PRO A 502 16.97 -12.09 -16.34
C PRO A 502 15.47 -12.08 -16.01
N VAL A 503 14.66 -11.65 -16.98
CA VAL A 503 13.19 -11.56 -16.86
C VAL A 503 12.51 -12.36 -17.98
N TRP A 504 11.45 -13.06 -17.64
CA TRP A 504 10.64 -13.89 -18.53
C TRP A 504 9.15 -13.52 -18.41
N THR A 505 8.43 -13.73 -19.50
CA THR A 505 6.98 -13.50 -19.60
C THR A 505 6.20 -14.79 -19.39
N LEU A 506 5.09 -14.70 -18.67
CA LEU A 506 4.09 -15.78 -18.62
C LEU A 506 3.36 -15.88 -19.98
N PRO A 507 2.92 -17.09 -20.38
CA PRO A 507 2.21 -17.26 -21.63
C PRO A 507 0.82 -16.58 -21.58
N PRO A 508 0.37 -15.89 -22.65
CA PRO A 508 -0.94 -15.22 -22.67
C PRO A 508 -2.13 -16.16 -22.49
N ASP A 509 -1.98 -17.43 -22.85
CA ASP A 509 -2.98 -18.51 -22.74
C ASP A 509 -2.82 -19.34 -21.46
N ILE A 510 -2.16 -18.78 -20.44
CA ILE A 510 -2.02 -19.41 -19.12
C ILE A 510 -3.40 -19.81 -18.54
N LYS A 511 -3.45 -20.99 -17.93
CA LYS A 511 -4.70 -21.53 -17.37
C LYS A 511 -5.09 -20.75 -16.12
N ILE A 512 -6.31 -20.24 -16.12
CA ILE A 512 -6.90 -19.50 -15.02
C ILE A 512 -7.37 -20.48 -13.92
N ASN A 513 -7.29 -20.05 -12.66
CA ASN A 513 -7.69 -20.78 -11.44
C ASN A 513 -6.98 -22.14 -11.28
N ARG A 514 -5.77 -22.27 -11.82
CA ARG A 514 -4.94 -23.47 -11.72
C ARG A 514 -3.59 -23.12 -11.13
N GLY A 515 -3.21 -23.80 -10.05
CA GLY A 515 -1.93 -23.58 -9.38
C GLY A 515 -0.76 -23.95 -10.29
N PHE A 516 0.28 -23.13 -10.29
CA PHE A 516 1.52 -23.38 -11.02
C PHE A 516 2.76 -22.98 -10.23
N HIS A 517 3.86 -23.65 -10.55
CA HIS A 517 5.20 -23.38 -10.05
C HIS A 517 6.09 -22.89 -11.18
N VAL A 518 7.03 -22.01 -10.86
CA VAL A 518 8.06 -21.58 -11.81
C VAL A 518 9.38 -22.21 -11.38
N LYS A 519 10.01 -22.95 -12.31
CA LYS A 519 11.21 -23.73 -12.05
C LYS A 519 12.32 -23.38 -13.03
N VAL A 520 13.55 -23.62 -12.62
CA VAL A 520 14.77 -23.41 -13.40
C VAL A 520 15.42 -24.78 -13.67
N GLU A 521 15.75 -25.05 -14.94
CA GLU A 521 16.36 -26.32 -15.33
C GLU A 521 17.76 -26.48 -14.70
N GLY A 522 18.04 -27.64 -14.08
CA GLY A 522 19.37 -28.01 -13.62
C GLY A 522 19.88 -27.30 -12.35
N SER A 523 19.04 -26.57 -11.61
CA SER A 523 19.42 -25.93 -10.33
C SER A 523 18.22 -25.85 -9.40
N LYS A 524 18.42 -26.11 -8.10
CA LYS A 524 17.42 -25.78 -7.08
C LYS A 524 17.55 -24.30 -6.74
N VAL A 525 16.50 -23.53 -7.00
CA VAL A 525 16.46 -22.07 -6.81
C VAL A 525 15.47 -21.74 -5.69
N LYS A 526 15.76 -20.71 -4.88
CA LYS A 526 14.83 -20.29 -3.83
C LYS A 526 13.52 -19.81 -4.47
N GLY A 527 12.39 -20.28 -3.95
CA GLY A 527 11.06 -19.86 -4.37
C GLY A 527 10.40 -20.71 -5.46
N GLU A 528 11.09 -21.73 -5.98
CA GLU A 528 10.53 -22.65 -7.01
C GLU A 528 9.35 -23.49 -6.49
N GLN A 529 9.33 -23.77 -5.20
CA GLN A 529 8.27 -24.54 -4.55
C GLN A 529 7.00 -23.72 -4.31
N LEU A 530 7.09 -22.39 -4.42
CA LEU A 530 5.97 -21.54 -4.03
C LEU A 530 4.88 -21.55 -5.11
N ARG A 531 3.63 -21.71 -4.66
CA ARG A 531 2.46 -21.90 -5.51
C ARG A 531 1.92 -20.55 -6.00
N ASN A 532 1.61 -20.45 -7.29
CA ASN A 532 1.14 -19.22 -7.94
C ASN A 532 -0.17 -19.45 -8.67
N PHE A 533 -0.96 -18.40 -8.84
CA PHE A 533 -2.23 -18.47 -9.53
C PHE A 533 -2.45 -17.27 -10.44
N ILE A 534 -3.10 -17.52 -11.58
CA ILE A 534 -3.78 -16.50 -12.36
C ILE A 534 -5.27 -16.71 -12.15
N GLU A 535 -6.00 -15.69 -11.73
CA GLU A 535 -7.46 -15.74 -11.59
C GLU A 535 -8.17 -14.89 -12.66
N GLY A 536 -9.44 -15.20 -12.89
CA GLY A 536 -10.29 -14.51 -13.86
C GLY A 536 -11.39 -13.70 -13.18
N SER A 537 -11.98 -12.79 -13.95
CA SER A 537 -13.08 -11.92 -13.52
C SER A 537 -14.46 -12.60 -13.53
N GLN A 538 -14.58 -13.80 -14.11
CA GLN A 538 -15.86 -14.49 -14.29
C GLN A 538 -16.55 -14.79 -12.94
N GLY A 539 -17.84 -14.40 -12.83
CA GLY A 539 -18.67 -14.67 -11.65
C GLY A 539 -18.38 -13.79 -10.43
N LYS A 540 -17.44 -12.84 -10.54
CA LYS A 540 -17.00 -12.00 -9.40
C LYS A 540 -17.97 -10.88 -9.08
N VAL A 541 -18.73 -10.41 -10.07
CA VAL A 541 -19.76 -9.37 -9.88
C VAL A 541 -20.85 -9.86 -8.93
N GLU A 542 -21.26 -11.13 -9.04
CA GLU A 542 -22.31 -11.76 -8.24
C GLU A 542 -21.91 -11.94 -6.77
N LEU A 543 -20.62 -11.82 -6.44
CA LEU A 543 -20.11 -11.88 -5.07
C LEU A 543 -20.17 -10.52 -4.36
N LEU A 544 -20.41 -9.43 -5.08
CA LEU A 544 -20.55 -8.10 -4.49
C LEU A 544 -21.86 -8.00 -3.72
N ASN A 545 -21.77 -7.67 -2.42
CA ASN A 545 -22.91 -7.66 -1.52
C ASN A 545 -23.03 -6.31 -0.78
N GLU A 546 -24.25 -5.76 -0.73
CA GLU A 546 -24.55 -4.53 0.01
C GLU A 546 -24.32 -4.68 1.51
N GLY A 547 -24.44 -5.89 2.08
CA GLY A 547 -24.19 -6.14 3.51
C GLY A 547 -22.74 -5.93 3.94
N MET A 548 -21.80 -5.82 3.00
CA MET A 548 -20.38 -5.55 3.29
C MET A 548 -20.05 -4.04 3.28
N LEU A 549 -20.96 -3.22 2.74
CA LEU A 549 -20.78 -1.79 2.63
C LEU A 549 -21.04 -1.11 3.98
N PRO A 550 -20.22 -0.14 4.39
CA PRO A 550 -20.42 0.57 5.65
C PRO A 550 -21.65 1.50 5.60
N ALA A 551 -22.37 1.58 6.71
CA ALA A 551 -23.43 2.57 6.90
C ALA A 551 -22.85 3.93 7.29
N ARG A 552 -23.30 5.01 6.63
CA ARG A 552 -22.77 6.37 6.83
C ARG A 552 -23.84 7.37 7.26
N ASN A 553 -23.47 8.23 8.20
CA ASN A 553 -24.31 9.35 8.64
C ASN A 553 -24.26 10.52 7.64
N GLN A 554 -24.99 11.60 7.95
CA GLN A 554 -25.09 12.80 7.12
C GLN A 554 -23.78 13.58 6.89
N PHE A 555 -22.71 13.27 7.63
CA PHE A 555 -21.38 13.87 7.44
C PHE A 555 -20.41 12.93 6.74
N GLY A 556 -20.87 11.71 6.38
CA GLY A 556 -20.07 10.68 5.73
C GLY A 556 -19.26 9.82 6.70
N GLN A 557 -19.50 9.90 8.02
CA GLN A 557 -18.83 9.07 9.03
C GLN A 557 -19.52 7.71 9.13
N ILE A 558 -18.73 6.65 9.35
CA ILE A 558 -19.26 5.30 9.58
C ILE A 558 -20.00 5.26 10.93
N ILE A 559 -21.17 4.62 10.93
CA ILE A 559 -22.01 4.40 12.11
C ILE A 559 -22.55 2.97 12.13
N SER A 560 -23.01 2.51 13.29
CA SER A 560 -23.83 1.29 13.34
C SER A 560 -25.19 1.56 12.70
N SER A 561 -25.59 0.68 11.77
CA SER A 561 -26.91 0.80 11.11
C SER A 561 -28.09 0.61 12.08
N GLU A 562 -27.86 -0.01 13.24
CA GLU A 562 -28.88 -0.21 14.29
C GLU A 562 -29.14 1.06 15.12
N GLU A 563 -28.20 2.02 15.09
CA GLU A 563 -28.22 3.22 15.93
C GLU A 563 -28.81 4.45 15.23
N SER A 564 -29.19 4.34 13.95
CA SER A 564 -29.72 5.47 13.18
C SER A 564 -30.89 5.08 12.28
N ASN A 565 -31.97 5.86 12.36
CA ASN A 565 -33.15 5.71 11.50
C ASN A 565 -32.90 6.20 10.05
N SER A 566 -31.73 6.77 9.75
CA SER A 566 -31.36 7.20 8.40
C SER A 566 -29.85 7.14 8.18
N TYR A 567 -29.44 6.48 7.09
CA TYR A 567 -28.03 6.30 6.75
C TYR A 567 -27.86 5.99 5.26
N VAL A 568 -26.64 6.16 4.77
CA VAL A 568 -26.24 5.87 3.39
C VAL A 568 -25.41 4.59 3.36
N ILE A 569 -25.69 3.71 2.40
CA ILE A 569 -24.87 2.54 2.04
C ILE A 569 -24.55 2.62 0.54
N GLY A 570 -23.27 2.67 0.19
CA GLY A 570 -22.85 2.99 -1.18
C GLY A 570 -23.48 4.32 -1.63
N SER A 571 -24.18 4.33 -2.75
CA SER A 571 -24.93 5.49 -3.23
C SER A 571 -26.42 5.50 -2.84
N LYS A 572 -26.86 4.63 -1.92
CA LYS A 572 -28.28 4.47 -1.54
C LYS A 572 -28.56 5.05 -0.15
N LEU A 573 -29.54 5.95 -0.07
CA LEU A 573 -30.07 6.44 1.20
C LEU A 573 -31.22 5.53 1.69
N LEU A 574 -31.08 5.04 2.92
CA LEU A 574 -32.09 4.29 3.66
C LEU A 574 -32.60 5.18 4.80
N THR A 575 -33.93 5.28 4.94
CA THR A 575 -34.58 6.20 5.89
C THR A 575 -36.01 5.80 6.17
N GLU A 576 -36.51 6.09 7.36
CA GLU A 576 -37.92 5.92 7.73
C GLU A 576 -38.83 7.05 7.14
N ASP A 577 -38.26 8.22 6.82
CA ASP A 577 -39.03 9.38 6.32
C ASP A 577 -39.01 9.50 4.78
N GLU A 578 -39.29 8.38 4.10
CA GLU A 578 -39.34 8.29 2.63
C GLU A 578 -40.35 9.28 2.02
N ARG A 579 -41.47 9.55 2.72
CA ARG A 579 -42.51 10.45 2.22
C ARG A 579 -42.01 11.89 2.10
N LYS A 580 -41.30 12.41 3.10
CA LYS A 580 -40.74 13.77 3.05
C LYS A 580 -39.70 13.90 1.94
N LEU A 581 -38.80 12.92 1.81
CA LEU A 581 -37.82 12.91 0.73
C LEU A 581 -38.46 12.87 -0.65
N TRP A 582 -39.49 12.04 -0.83
CA TRP A 582 -40.22 11.97 -2.09
C TRP A 582 -40.84 13.32 -2.47
N LEU A 583 -41.48 14.01 -1.52
CA LEU A 583 -42.06 15.33 -1.75
C LEU A 583 -41.00 16.38 -2.13
N ARG A 584 -39.82 16.36 -1.49
CA ARG A 584 -38.73 17.29 -1.83
C ARG A 584 -38.07 16.95 -3.18
N GLN A 585 -37.92 15.66 -3.49
CA GLN A 585 -37.37 15.17 -4.77
C GLN A 585 -38.27 15.53 -5.97
N ALA A 586 -39.59 15.64 -5.77
CA ALA A 586 -40.55 15.98 -6.82
C ALA A 586 -40.20 17.28 -7.56
N LEU A 587 -39.61 18.26 -6.86
CA LEU A 587 -39.15 19.54 -7.43
C LEU A 587 -38.04 19.36 -8.48
N TYR A 588 -37.29 18.27 -8.41
CA TYR A 588 -36.13 17.98 -9.27
C TYR A 588 -36.48 16.98 -10.38
N SER A 589 -37.59 16.25 -10.23
CA SER A 589 -37.95 15.13 -11.10
C SER A 589 -38.15 15.54 -12.57
N ARG A 590 -38.43 16.83 -12.84
CA ARG A 590 -38.55 17.37 -14.21
C ARG A 590 -37.23 17.29 -14.99
N GLU A 591 -36.09 17.45 -14.33
CA GLU A 591 -34.77 17.43 -14.98
C GLU A 591 -34.37 16.03 -15.47
N PHE A 592 -34.99 14.98 -14.90
CA PHE A 592 -34.73 13.58 -15.21
C PHE A 592 -35.73 12.99 -16.22
N ARG A 593 -36.68 13.80 -16.71
CA ARG A 593 -37.68 13.42 -17.71
C ARG A 593 -37.29 13.95 -19.10
N PRO A 594 -37.61 13.23 -20.18
CA PRO A 594 -37.33 13.68 -21.54
C PRO A 594 -38.01 15.02 -21.81
N GLN A 595 -37.26 16.01 -22.29
CA GLN A 595 -37.81 17.25 -22.83
C GLN A 595 -37.98 17.15 -24.35
N ILE A 596 -37.06 16.45 -25.01
CA ILE A 596 -37.07 16.16 -26.44
C ILE A 596 -37.19 14.64 -26.61
N THR A 597 -38.17 14.21 -27.39
CA THR A 597 -38.50 12.78 -27.58
C THR A 597 -37.82 12.14 -28.80
N LYS A 598 -37.17 12.96 -29.64
CA LYS A 598 -36.46 12.55 -30.86
C LYS A 598 -34.96 12.80 -30.73
N GLY A 599 -34.15 11.85 -31.19
CA GLY A 599 -32.70 11.97 -31.18
C GLY A 599 -32.04 11.04 -32.19
N LYS A 600 -30.76 11.29 -32.48
CA LYS A 600 -29.90 10.37 -33.24
C LYS A 600 -28.96 9.69 -32.25
N TYR A 601 -28.81 8.38 -32.38
CA TYR A 601 -27.72 7.68 -31.73
C TYR A 601 -26.41 8.20 -32.32
N LEU A 602 -25.45 8.54 -31.46
CA LEU A 602 -24.09 8.83 -31.91
C LEU A 602 -23.47 7.52 -32.43
N SER A 603 -22.63 7.61 -33.45
CA SER A 603 -21.93 6.44 -33.99
C SER A 603 -21.08 5.79 -32.90
N SER A 604 -21.24 4.47 -32.71
CA SER A 604 -20.43 3.70 -31.78
C SER A 604 -18.96 3.77 -32.19
N VAL A 605 -18.12 4.31 -31.32
CA VAL A 605 -16.69 3.95 -31.31
C VAL A 605 -16.61 2.45 -30.97
N GLU A 606 -15.60 1.73 -31.46
CA GLU A 606 -15.38 0.35 -31.00
C GLU A 606 -15.33 0.31 -29.47
N ASN A 607 -16.24 -0.46 -28.88
CA ASN A 607 -16.36 -0.57 -27.43
C ASN A 607 -15.23 -1.48 -26.90
N ASP A 608 -14.07 -0.90 -26.59
CA ASP A 608 -13.00 -1.60 -25.89
C ASP A 608 -13.32 -1.68 -24.39
N PHE A 609 -13.78 -2.86 -23.97
CA PHE A 609 -14.05 -3.17 -22.56
C PHE A 609 -12.79 -3.61 -21.79
N THR A 610 -11.69 -3.85 -22.50
CA THR A 610 -10.42 -4.38 -21.98
C THR A 610 -9.31 -3.34 -21.89
N GLY A 611 -9.56 -2.09 -22.32
CA GLY A 611 -8.56 -1.03 -22.26
C GLY A 611 -8.09 -0.71 -20.84
N TYR A 612 -6.86 -0.17 -20.72
CA TYR A 612 -6.19 0.14 -19.46
C TYR A 612 -7.06 0.88 -18.43
N ASN A 613 -7.95 1.76 -18.90
CA ASN A 613 -8.86 2.54 -18.04
C ASN A 613 -9.93 1.69 -17.31
N ASN A 614 -10.21 0.46 -17.75
CA ASN A 614 -11.15 -0.45 -17.08
C ASN A 614 -10.45 -1.45 -16.13
N LEU A 615 -9.12 -1.62 -16.24
CA LEU A 615 -8.37 -2.62 -15.48
C LEU A 615 -8.51 -2.44 -13.97
N LEU A 616 -8.44 -1.19 -13.48
CA LEU A 616 -8.58 -0.90 -12.04
C LEU A 616 -9.98 -1.24 -11.51
N VAL A 617 -11.02 -1.08 -12.34
CA VAL A 617 -12.39 -1.46 -11.97
C VAL A 617 -12.56 -2.98 -11.96
N SER A 618 -12.01 -3.68 -12.95
CA SER A 618 -11.97 -5.16 -12.97
C SER A 618 -11.27 -5.70 -11.73
N PHE A 619 -10.06 -5.21 -11.46
CA PHE A 619 -9.25 -5.54 -10.29
C PHE A 619 -10.02 -5.36 -8.97
N LEU A 620 -10.62 -4.19 -8.76
CA LEU A 620 -11.41 -3.90 -7.57
C LEU A 620 -12.61 -4.85 -7.48
N THR A 621 -13.31 -5.08 -8.59
CA THR A 621 -14.48 -5.98 -8.65
C THR A 621 -14.13 -7.42 -8.28
N VAL A 622 -12.98 -7.92 -8.75
CA VAL A 622 -12.50 -9.27 -8.39
C VAL A 622 -12.17 -9.38 -6.91
N LYS A 623 -11.58 -8.32 -6.33
CA LYS A 623 -11.25 -8.28 -4.90
C LYS A 623 -12.49 -8.14 -4.01
N GLY A 624 -13.46 -7.32 -4.40
CA GLY A 624 -14.65 -6.96 -3.60
C GLY A 624 -14.34 -6.06 -2.41
N GLU A 625 -13.39 -6.45 -1.57
CA GLU A 625 -12.77 -5.64 -0.51
C GLU A 625 -11.27 -5.46 -0.77
N SER A 626 -10.75 -4.27 -0.49
CA SER A 626 -9.35 -3.92 -0.71
C SER A 626 -8.86 -2.89 0.28
N SER A 627 -7.56 -2.60 0.26
CA SER A 627 -6.95 -1.46 0.94
C SER A 627 -6.51 -0.38 -0.06
N SER A 628 -6.29 0.85 0.42
CA SER A 628 -5.67 1.89 -0.41
C SER A 628 -4.26 1.50 -0.90
N LYS A 629 -3.52 0.69 -0.13
CA LYS A 629 -2.18 0.21 -0.49
C LYS A 629 -2.26 -0.68 -1.73
N ASP A 630 -3.12 -1.69 -1.70
CA ASP A 630 -3.36 -2.59 -2.83
C ASP A 630 -3.79 -1.82 -4.08
N TYR A 631 -4.67 -0.83 -3.91
CA TYR A 631 -5.09 0.04 -5.02
C TYR A 631 -3.92 0.85 -5.60
N PHE A 632 -3.04 1.39 -4.76
CA PHE A 632 -1.88 2.16 -5.22
C PHE A 632 -0.87 1.28 -5.98
N GLU A 633 -0.63 0.05 -5.52
CA GLU A 633 0.21 -0.93 -6.22
C GLU A 633 -0.40 -1.32 -7.59
N ALA A 634 -1.71 -1.57 -7.63
CA ALA A 634 -2.43 -1.84 -8.88
C ALA A 634 -2.39 -0.64 -9.83
N PHE A 635 -2.58 0.58 -9.30
CA PHE A 635 -2.52 1.81 -10.08
C PHE A 635 -1.14 1.98 -10.72
N GLU A 636 -0.05 1.84 -9.97
CA GLU A 636 1.30 1.99 -10.53
C GLU A 636 1.59 0.96 -11.63
N SER A 637 1.12 -0.28 -11.43
CA SER A 637 1.28 -1.34 -12.42
C SER A 637 0.58 -0.98 -13.74
N VAL A 638 -0.68 -0.54 -13.68
CA VAL A 638 -1.41 -0.10 -14.89
C VAL A 638 -0.82 1.18 -15.47
N TYR A 639 -0.34 2.10 -14.63
CA TYR A 639 0.20 3.38 -15.05
C TYR A 639 1.49 3.23 -15.86
N GLN A 640 2.41 2.36 -15.43
CA GLN A 640 3.65 2.11 -16.17
C GLN A 640 3.44 1.30 -17.45
N GLU A 641 2.44 0.41 -17.47
CA GLU A 641 2.07 -0.30 -18.70
C GLU A 641 1.40 0.63 -19.73
N LYS A 642 0.66 1.63 -19.26
CA LYS A 642 -0.05 2.59 -20.12
C LYS A 642 0.85 3.69 -20.67
N PHE A 643 1.79 4.20 -19.89
CA PHE A 643 2.57 5.41 -20.22
C PHE A 643 4.06 5.11 -20.31
N GLY A 644 4.72 5.57 -21.39
CA GLY A 644 6.17 5.49 -21.52
C GLY A 644 6.92 6.43 -20.55
N PRO A 645 8.25 6.25 -20.36
CA PRO A 645 9.02 7.03 -19.39
C PRO A 645 8.95 8.55 -19.62
N GLU A 646 9.08 8.99 -20.87
CA GLU A 646 9.03 10.42 -21.24
C GLU A 646 7.65 11.04 -20.93
N GLU A 647 6.57 10.29 -21.17
CA GLU A 647 5.20 10.74 -20.86
C GLU A 647 5.01 10.91 -19.34
N ILE A 648 5.46 9.94 -18.54
CA ILE A 648 5.38 10.00 -17.07
C ILE A 648 6.15 11.22 -16.54
N GLU A 649 7.33 11.50 -17.07
CA GLU A 649 8.12 12.67 -16.65
C GLU A 649 7.43 13.98 -17.00
N SER A 650 6.74 14.03 -18.14
CA SER A 650 5.98 15.20 -18.59
C SER A 650 4.71 15.48 -17.79
N HIS A 651 4.16 14.47 -17.09
CA HIS A 651 2.92 14.64 -16.35
C HIS A 651 3.07 15.69 -15.22
N PRO A 652 2.17 16.69 -15.16
CA PRO A 652 2.31 17.85 -14.28
C PRO A 652 1.90 17.57 -12.83
N ILE A 653 1.27 16.43 -12.55
CA ILE A 653 0.77 16.06 -11.22
C ILE A 653 1.64 14.92 -10.71
N GLU A 654 2.09 15.05 -9.46
CA GLU A 654 2.80 13.99 -8.74
C GLU A 654 2.05 12.66 -8.74
N LEU A 655 2.77 11.56 -8.92
CA LEU A 655 2.18 10.22 -8.93
C LEU A 655 1.45 9.90 -7.61
N SER A 656 2.02 10.24 -6.45
CA SER A 656 1.38 10.05 -5.14
C SER A 656 0.01 10.73 -5.05
N ARG A 657 -0.10 11.92 -5.67
CA ARG A 657 -1.34 12.71 -5.72
C ARG A 657 -2.33 12.14 -6.75
N LEU A 658 -1.83 11.71 -7.91
CA LEU A 658 -2.64 11.04 -8.95
C LEU A 658 -3.34 9.79 -8.39
N LYS A 659 -2.61 8.90 -7.73
CA LYS A 659 -3.12 7.67 -7.11
C LYS A 659 -4.26 7.97 -6.13
N ARG A 660 -4.03 8.88 -5.18
CA ARG A 660 -5.01 9.31 -4.16
C ARG A 660 -6.26 9.92 -4.77
N TRP A 661 -6.10 10.78 -5.76
CA TRP A 661 -7.23 11.45 -6.39
C TRP A 661 -8.01 10.55 -7.32
N SER A 662 -7.33 9.63 -8.02
CA SER A 662 -7.99 8.59 -8.81
C SER A 662 -8.91 7.75 -7.92
N LEU A 663 -8.44 7.28 -6.75
CA LEU A 663 -9.27 6.56 -5.78
C LEU A 663 -10.50 7.37 -5.32
N ASN A 664 -10.33 8.65 -5.00
CA ASN A 664 -11.45 9.52 -4.61
C ASN A 664 -12.45 9.72 -5.75
N TYR A 665 -12.00 9.80 -7.01
CA TYR A 665 -12.90 9.90 -8.14
C TYR A 665 -13.69 8.62 -8.34
N LEU A 666 -13.09 7.44 -8.15
CA LEU A 666 -13.84 6.17 -8.20
C LEU A 666 -14.91 6.08 -7.10
N ASP A 667 -14.61 6.58 -5.89
CA ASP A 667 -15.59 6.72 -4.80
C ASP A 667 -16.75 7.63 -5.23
N TYR A 668 -16.46 8.86 -5.70
CA TYR A 668 -17.50 9.81 -6.10
C TYR A 668 -18.27 9.39 -7.36
N MET A 669 -17.69 8.54 -8.21
CA MET A 669 -18.36 7.93 -9.36
C MET A 669 -19.30 6.79 -8.97
N GLY A 670 -19.38 6.43 -7.67
CA GLY A 670 -20.23 5.37 -7.16
C GLY A 670 -19.72 3.96 -7.48
N ILE A 671 -18.44 3.81 -7.86
CA ILE A 671 -17.85 2.50 -8.16
C ILE A 671 -17.53 1.74 -6.87
N LEU A 672 -17.07 2.44 -5.84
CA LEU A 672 -16.66 1.90 -4.55
C LEU A 672 -17.05 2.84 -3.41
N ASP A 673 -16.96 2.34 -2.18
CA ASP A 673 -16.97 3.11 -0.94
C ASP A 673 -15.55 3.08 -0.35
N TYR A 674 -14.93 4.26 -0.16
CA TYR A 674 -13.62 4.39 0.48
C TYR A 674 -13.71 4.99 1.89
N GLU A 675 -13.21 4.27 2.90
CA GLU A 675 -13.07 4.77 4.26
C GLU A 675 -11.66 5.35 4.49
N TYR A 676 -11.60 6.68 4.65
CA TYR A 676 -10.33 7.41 4.78
C TYR A 676 -9.54 7.03 6.04
N SER A 677 -10.21 6.74 7.15
CA SER A 677 -9.54 6.48 8.44
C SER A 677 -8.91 5.10 8.48
N THR A 678 -9.66 4.07 8.09
CA THR A 678 -9.21 2.67 8.07
C THR A 678 -8.49 2.29 6.78
N LYS A 679 -8.54 3.16 5.76
CA LYS A 679 -8.02 2.92 4.40
C LYS A 679 -8.67 1.73 3.70
N LYS A 680 -9.84 1.30 4.18
CA LYS A 680 -10.61 0.18 3.62
C LYS A 680 -11.39 0.65 2.39
N ILE A 681 -11.41 -0.19 1.37
CA ILE A 681 -12.19 -0.03 0.14
C ILE A 681 -13.18 -1.19 0.08
N VAL A 682 -14.45 -0.89 -0.19
CA VAL A 682 -15.48 -1.89 -0.49
C VAL A 682 -16.14 -1.52 -1.82
N VAL A 683 -16.25 -2.45 -2.75
CA VAL A 683 -16.80 -2.18 -4.08
C VAL A 683 -18.32 -2.23 -4.05
N ASN A 684 -18.97 -1.23 -4.65
CA ASN A 684 -20.43 -1.17 -4.72
C ASN A 684 -20.95 -2.20 -5.74
N PRO A 685 -22.05 -2.92 -5.47
CA PRO A 685 -22.71 -3.73 -6.48
C PRO A 685 -23.19 -2.89 -7.70
N PRO A 686 -23.31 -3.47 -8.90
CA PRO A 686 -23.78 -2.76 -10.08
C PRO A 686 -25.17 -2.14 -9.90
N GLN A 687 -25.32 -0.87 -10.28
CA GLN A 687 -26.60 -0.17 -10.22
C GLN A 687 -26.81 0.75 -11.42
N PHE A 688 -28.04 0.79 -11.93
CA PHE A 688 -28.48 1.84 -12.84
C PHE A 688 -29.12 3.02 -12.09
N LEU A 689 -28.72 4.23 -12.47
CA LEU A 689 -29.27 5.49 -11.98
C LEU A 689 -29.80 6.34 -13.13
N LEU A 690 -30.94 6.99 -12.98
CA LEU A 690 -31.36 8.02 -13.94
C LEU A 690 -30.42 9.23 -13.84
N ILE A 691 -30.04 9.79 -14.99
CA ILE A 691 -29.30 11.06 -15.07
C ILE A 691 -30.07 12.09 -15.90
N PRO A 692 -29.92 13.40 -15.65
CA PRO A 692 -30.59 14.43 -16.43
C PRO A 692 -30.19 14.38 -17.90
N THR A 693 -31.16 14.54 -18.80
CA THR A 693 -30.92 14.64 -20.24
C THR A 693 -31.99 15.49 -20.92
N CYS A 694 -31.58 16.31 -21.89
CA CYS A 694 -32.51 17.08 -22.70
C CYS A 694 -33.25 16.22 -23.74
N SER A 695 -32.69 15.08 -24.16
CA SER A 695 -33.28 14.19 -25.17
C SER A 695 -33.31 12.73 -24.70
N GLY A 696 -34.47 12.09 -24.87
CA GLY A 696 -34.70 10.70 -24.48
C GLY A 696 -34.62 10.45 -22.97
N ARG A 697 -34.36 9.20 -22.60
CA ARG A 697 -34.06 8.78 -21.22
C ARG A 697 -32.69 8.14 -21.19
N LYS A 698 -31.90 8.47 -20.17
CA LYS A 698 -30.53 8.00 -19.99
C LYS A 698 -30.35 7.46 -18.57
N VAL A 699 -29.75 6.28 -18.46
CA VAL A 699 -29.26 5.74 -17.18
C VAL A 699 -27.75 5.62 -17.18
N LEU A 700 -27.15 5.85 -16.03
CA LEU A 700 -25.74 5.65 -15.73
C LEU A 700 -25.55 4.29 -15.05
N LEU A 701 -24.56 3.51 -15.49
CA LEU A 701 -24.11 2.31 -14.76
C LEU A 701 -23.00 2.70 -13.78
N ILE A 702 -23.24 2.48 -12.49
CA ILE A 702 -22.25 2.60 -11.41
C ILE A 702 -21.99 1.22 -10.77
N GLY A 703 -21.06 1.16 -9.81
CA GLY A 703 -20.64 -0.05 -9.14
C GLY A 703 -19.56 -0.85 -9.89
N GLY A 704 -19.09 -1.91 -9.24
CA GLY A 704 -18.15 -2.88 -9.77
C GLY A 704 -18.68 -3.55 -11.02
N ARG A 705 -17.78 -3.82 -11.96
CA ARG A 705 -18.12 -4.40 -13.26
C ARG A 705 -16.89 -5.04 -13.89
N THR A 706 -17.13 -6.08 -14.68
CA THR A 706 -16.11 -6.82 -15.42
C THR A 706 -16.40 -6.78 -16.93
N PRO A 707 -15.44 -7.16 -17.79
CA PRO A 707 -15.69 -7.27 -19.23
C PRO A 707 -16.90 -8.16 -19.56
N GLU A 708 -17.14 -9.24 -18.81
CA GLU A 708 -18.28 -10.14 -19.02
C GLU A 708 -19.62 -9.44 -18.77
N LEU A 709 -19.75 -8.71 -17.65
CA LEU A 709 -20.96 -7.94 -17.36
C LEU A 709 -21.21 -6.91 -18.46
N MET A 710 -20.16 -6.23 -18.91
CA MET A 710 -20.26 -5.20 -19.95
C MET A 710 -20.74 -5.77 -21.29
N GLN A 711 -20.25 -6.96 -21.69
CA GLN A 711 -20.74 -7.67 -22.86
C GLN A 711 -22.21 -8.08 -22.72
N LYS A 712 -22.61 -8.57 -21.53
CA LYS A 712 -24.00 -8.93 -21.24
C LYS A 712 -24.93 -7.71 -21.31
N VAL A 713 -24.53 -6.59 -20.70
CA VAL A 713 -25.27 -5.32 -20.77
C VAL A 713 -25.41 -4.84 -22.22
N LYS A 714 -24.35 -4.93 -23.02
CA LYS A 714 -24.39 -4.59 -24.45
C LYS A 714 -25.44 -5.43 -25.19
N ALA A 715 -25.38 -6.76 -25.06
CA ALA A 715 -26.29 -7.67 -25.74
C ALA A 715 -27.77 -7.44 -25.38
N GLU A 716 -28.09 -7.29 -24.08
CA GLU A 716 -29.47 -7.04 -23.64
C GLU A 716 -29.95 -5.64 -24.00
N THR A 717 -29.06 -4.64 -24.02
CA THR A 717 -29.35 -3.27 -24.48
C THR A 717 -29.75 -3.26 -25.96
N GLU A 718 -28.98 -3.94 -26.81
CA GLU A 718 -29.25 -4.05 -28.25
C GLU A 718 -30.58 -4.78 -28.52
N LYS A 719 -30.84 -5.87 -27.79
CA LYS A 719 -32.08 -6.65 -27.89
C LYS A 719 -33.35 -5.84 -27.57
N GLU A 720 -33.28 -4.92 -26.61
CA GLU A 720 -34.41 -4.02 -26.29
C GLU A 720 -34.48 -2.77 -27.20
N GLY A 721 -33.58 -2.65 -28.18
CA GLY A 721 -33.51 -1.49 -29.09
C GLY A 721 -33.10 -0.20 -28.38
N LEU A 722 -32.21 -0.32 -27.40
CA LEU A 722 -31.58 0.78 -26.69
C LEU A 722 -30.12 0.92 -27.16
N HIS A 723 -29.41 1.93 -26.68
CA HIS A 723 -28.02 2.17 -27.07
C HIS A 723 -27.10 2.32 -25.86
N LEU A 724 -26.05 1.50 -25.85
CA LEU A 724 -24.98 1.55 -24.85
C LEU A 724 -23.93 2.57 -25.31
N ASN A 725 -23.61 3.54 -24.46
CA ASN A 725 -22.64 4.59 -24.69
C ASN A 725 -21.47 4.42 -23.73
N LEU A 726 -20.25 4.42 -24.27
CA LEU A 726 -19.00 4.51 -23.51
C LEU A 726 -18.38 5.85 -23.79
N GLU A 727 -18.50 6.78 -22.85
CA GLU A 727 -17.92 8.11 -22.97
C GLU A 727 -16.59 8.14 -22.20
N PRO A 728 -15.44 8.38 -22.87
CA PRO A 728 -14.17 8.54 -22.16
C PRO A 728 -14.21 9.75 -21.24
N GLN A 729 -13.39 9.72 -20.18
CA GLN A 729 -13.16 10.91 -19.36
C GLN A 729 -12.43 11.98 -20.18
N ASP A 730 -12.49 13.22 -19.68
CA ASP A 730 -11.79 14.34 -20.29
C ASP A 730 -10.27 14.10 -20.40
N ILE A 731 -9.63 14.59 -21.45
CA ILE A 731 -8.21 14.34 -21.72
C ILE A 731 -7.29 14.83 -20.59
N SER A 732 -7.71 15.88 -19.87
CA SER A 732 -7.03 16.38 -18.65
C SER A 732 -6.90 15.33 -17.54
N LEU A 733 -7.72 14.28 -17.61
CA LEU A 733 -7.79 13.19 -16.64
C LEU A 733 -7.10 11.90 -17.13
N SER A 734 -6.46 11.90 -18.30
CA SER A 734 -5.78 10.71 -18.83
C SER A 734 -4.80 10.06 -17.82
N PRO A 735 -3.96 10.84 -17.09
CA PRO A 735 -3.03 10.28 -16.10
C PRO A 735 -3.70 9.62 -14.88
N PHE A 736 -5.00 9.82 -14.67
CA PHE A 736 -5.75 9.26 -13.53
C PHE A 736 -6.30 7.85 -13.80
N ILE A 737 -6.20 7.36 -15.04
CA ILE A 737 -6.63 5.99 -15.44
C ILE A 737 -8.08 5.70 -15.01
N LEU A 738 -8.95 6.70 -15.18
CA LEU A 738 -10.34 6.58 -14.79
C LEU A 738 -11.15 5.84 -15.87
N PRO A 739 -12.12 5.00 -15.46
CA PRO A 739 -12.95 4.25 -16.40
C PRO A 739 -13.85 5.18 -17.22
N PRO A 740 -14.25 4.76 -18.43
CA PRO A 740 -15.26 5.48 -19.19
C PRO A 740 -16.60 5.48 -18.44
N THR A 741 -17.35 6.57 -18.62
CA THR A 741 -18.74 6.67 -18.18
C THR A 741 -19.60 5.77 -19.06
N VAL A 742 -20.28 4.81 -18.44
CA VAL A 742 -21.14 3.85 -19.15
C VAL A 742 -22.58 4.26 -18.95
N SER A 743 -23.30 4.46 -20.06
CA SER A 743 -24.70 4.83 -20.00
C SER A 743 -25.56 4.16 -21.06
N VAL A 744 -26.80 3.87 -20.72
CA VAL A 744 -27.79 3.33 -21.66
C VAL A 744 -28.82 4.41 -21.97
N THR A 745 -28.99 4.69 -23.26
CA THR A 745 -29.88 5.74 -23.75
C THR A 745 -30.97 5.14 -24.64
N GLY A 746 -32.20 5.63 -24.49
CA GLY A 746 -33.33 5.30 -25.36
C GLY A 746 -34.17 6.52 -25.72
N PHE A 747 -34.76 6.49 -26.91
CA PHE A 747 -35.68 7.52 -27.41
C PHE A 747 -37.08 6.93 -27.61
N ASP A 748 -38.11 7.68 -27.23
CA ASP A 748 -39.51 7.34 -27.47
C ASP A 748 -40.31 8.63 -27.68
N GLU A 749 -41.38 8.56 -28.48
CA GLU A 749 -42.23 9.70 -28.85
C GLU A 749 -43.14 10.20 -27.70
N ASN A 750 -43.22 9.45 -26.59
CA ASN A 750 -44.06 9.71 -25.41
C ASN A 750 -43.25 10.19 -24.17
N ASP A 751 -43.88 10.24 -22.99
CA ASP A 751 -43.33 10.69 -21.69
C ASP A 751 -42.12 9.91 -21.11
N GLY A 752 -41.57 8.94 -21.86
CA GLY A 752 -40.41 8.14 -21.49
C GLY A 752 -40.72 6.85 -20.70
N ASN A 753 -41.98 6.57 -20.34
CA ASN A 753 -42.36 5.38 -19.56
C ASN A 753 -42.05 4.05 -20.28
N ARG A 754 -42.13 4.03 -21.61
CA ARG A 754 -41.77 2.85 -22.41
C ARG A 754 -40.29 2.54 -22.32
N ILE A 755 -39.44 3.56 -22.35
CA ILE A 755 -37.99 3.40 -22.23
C ILE A 755 -37.62 2.93 -20.83
N GLU A 756 -38.24 3.47 -19.79
CA GLU A 756 -38.03 3.00 -18.42
C GLU A 756 -38.34 1.50 -18.27
N ARG A 757 -39.45 1.02 -18.86
CA ARG A 757 -39.76 -0.43 -18.87
C ARG A 757 -38.70 -1.26 -19.59
N LYS A 758 -38.16 -0.78 -20.71
CA LYS A 758 -37.06 -1.47 -21.40
C LYS A 758 -35.79 -1.49 -20.55
N LEU A 759 -35.45 -0.38 -19.90
CA LEU A 759 -34.31 -0.28 -19.00
C LEU A 759 -34.43 -1.24 -17.81
N ARG A 760 -35.63 -1.39 -17.24
CA ARG A 760 -35.89 -2.39 -16.18
C ARG A 760 -35.62 -3.82 -16.65
N LYS A 761 -36.04 -4.18 -17.86
CA LYS A 761 -35.74 -5.51 -18.42
C LYS A 761 -34.24 -5.75 -18.60
N VAL A 762 -33.50 -4.76 -19.09
CA VAL A 762 -32.03 -4.86 -19.20
C VAL A 762 -31.42 -5.03 -17.82
N ALA A 763 -31.88 -4.25 -16.83
CA ALA A 763 -31.41 -4.35 -15.45
C ALA A 763 -31.66 -5.74 -14.86
N GLU A 764 -32.88 -6.26 -14.99
CA GLU A 764 -33.28 -7.60 -14.52
C GLU A 764 -32.47 -8.71 -15.20
N ALA A 765 -32.30 -8.66 -16.53
CA ALA A 765 -31.54 -9.66 -17.27
C ALA A 765 -30.06 -9.67 -16.88
N CYS A 766 -29.50 -8.51 -16.52
CA CYS A 766 -28.12 -8.34 -16.10
C CYS A 766 -27.90 -8.44 -14.58
N SER A 767 -28.94 -8.68 -13.77
CA SER A 767 -28.87 -8.66 -12.31
C SER A 767 -28.37 -7.32 -11.73
N ILE A 768 -28.74 -6.21 -12.36
CA ILE A 768 -28.36 -4.83 -11.97
C ILE A 768 -29.53 -4.19 -11.22
N SER A 769 -29.25 -3.57 -10.07
CA SER A 769 -30.27 -2.83 -9.32
C SER A 769 -30.75 -1.59 -10.09
N PHE A 770 -32.07 -1.40 -10.21
CA PHE A 770 -32.63 -0.18 -10.84
C PHE A 770 -33.95 0.26 -10.19
N ASP A 771 -33.93 1.40 -9.50
CA ASP A 771 -35.12 2.07 -8.97
C ASP A 771 -35.20 3.52 -9.48
N PRO A 772 -35.95 3.78 -10.55
CA PRO A 772 -36.08 5.12 -11.14
C PRO A 772 -36.91 6.10 -10.30
N ASN A 773 -37.56 5.64 -9.21
CA ASN A 773 -38.26 6.54 -8.29
C ASN A 773 -37.30 7.15 -7.25
N LYS A 774 -36.10 6.59 -7.11
CA LYS A 774 -35.07 7.11 -6.20
C LYS A 774 -33.98 7.79 -7.03
N LEU A 775 -33.69 9.05 -6.72
CA LEU A 775 -32.64 9.83 -7.37
C LEU A 775 -31.48 10.06 -6.39
N PRO A 776 -30.46 9.19 -6.36
CA PRO A 776 -29.33 9.33 -5.44
C PRO A 776 -28.67 10.70 -5.45
N GLN A 777 -28.54 11.31 -6.63
CA GLN A 777 -27.95 12.65 -6.78
C GLN A 777 -28.63 13.68 -5.87
N PHE A 778 -29.96 13.65 -5.82
CA PHE A 778 -30.73 14.54 -4.94
C PHE A 778 -30.71 14.04 -3.50
N ARG A 779 -30.95 12.74 -3.28
CA ARG A 779 -31.13 12.15 -1.95
C ARG A 779 -29.87 12.28 -1.09
N LEU A 780 -28.69 12.05 -1.66
CA LEU A 780 -27.41 12.20 -0.98
C LEU A 780 -27.16 13.66 -0.57
N ALA A 781 -27.38 14.60 -1.49
CA ALA A 781 -27.22 16.03 -1.20
C ALA A 781 -28.23 16.53 -0.17
N GLU A 782 -29.46 16.02 -0.21
CA GLU A 782 -30.53 16.35 0.73
C GLU A 782 -30.25 15.80 2.14
N PHE A 783 -29.76 14.57 2.23
CA PHE A 783 -29.38 13.94 3.49
C PHE A 783 -28.09 14.54 4.09
N SER A 784 -27.15 15.01 3.26
CA SER A 784 -25.90 15.62 3.72
C SER A 784 -26.16 16.73 4.75
N GLY A 785 -25.36 16.77 5.82
CA GLY A 785 -25.48 17.76 6.89
C GLY A 785 -25.16 19.18 6.43
N ASN A 786 -25.10 20.12 7.37
CA ASN A 786 -24.64 21.48 7.12
C ASN A 786 -23.53 21.89 8.10
N ILE A 787 -22.83 23.00 7.82
CA ILE A 787 -21.70 23.47 8.63
C ILE A 787 -22.06 23.70 10.10
N ASP A 788 -23.22 24.28 10.38
CA ASP A 788 -23.62 24.60 11.75
C ASP A 788 -23.91 23.32 12.53
N ASP A 789 -24.64 22.38 11.92
CA ASP A 789 -24.87 21.05 12.50
C ASP A 789 -23.55 20.31 12.73
N TYR A 790 -22.64 20.33 11.75
CA TYR A 790 -21.34 19.67 11.88
C TYR A 790 -20.52 20.27 13.03
N LYS A 791 -20.45 21.60 13.09
CA LYS A 791 -19.74 22.33 14.15
C LYS A 791 -20.28 21.99 15.54
N SER A 792 -21.59 21.78 15.67
CA SER A 792 -22.23 21.44 16.96
C SER A 792 -21.84 20.06 17.50
N GLN A 793 -21.30 19.18 16.64
CA GLN A 793 -20.91 17.81 17.00
C GLN A 793 -19.42 17.66 17.29
N LEU A 794 -18.62 18.72 17.11
CA LEU A 794 -17.18 18.67 17.35
C LEU A 794 -16.91 18.57 18.86
N THR A 795 -16.12 17.57 19.24
CA THR A 795 -15.63 17.38 20.61
C THR A 795 -14.14 17.72 20.71
N PRO A 796 -13.69 18.44 21.76
CA PRO A 796 -12.27 18.71 21.97
C PRO A 796 -11.46 17.41 22.12
N ASP A 797 -10.28 17.36 21.50
CA ASP A 797 -9.32 16.26 21.59
C ASP A 797 -8.18 16.65 22.56
N GLU A 798 -8.48 16.67 23.86
CA GLU A 798 -7.54 17.15 24.90
C GLU A 798 -6.24 16.34 25.00
N ARG A 799 -6.20 15.13 24.41
CA ARG A 799 -5.02 14.27 24.40
C ARG A 799 -4.09 14.52 23.21
N PHE A 800 -4.49 15.38 22.28
CA PHE A 800 -3.71 15.64 21.08
C PHE A 800 -2.45 16.46 21.37
N ASP A 801 -1.28 15.85 21.15
CA ASP A 801 0.01 16.53 21.16
C ASP A 801 0.46 16.83 19.72
N ASP A 802 0.67 18.11 19.42
CA ASP A 802 1.15 18.60 18.12
C ASP A 802 2.68 18.60 18.00
N SER A 803 3.41 18.15 19.03
CA SER A 803 4.86 18.18 19.06
C SER A 803 5.51 17.21 18.05
N GLY A 804 6.51 17.71 17.31
CA GLY A 804 7.36 16.91 16.43
C GLY A 804 6.78 16.52 15.06
N TRP A 805 5.53 16.90 14.75
CA TRP A 805 4.86 16.61 13.49
C TRP A 805 5.03 17.73 12.45
N PRO A 806 5.29 17.39 11.17
CA PRO A 806 5.17 18.34 10.07
C PRO A 806 3.75 18.88 9.99
N ALA A 807 3.60 20.19 10.14
CA ALA A 807 2.31 20.87 10.18
C ALA A 807 2.13 21.77 8.96
N ARG A 808 0.89 21.84 8.47
CA ARG A 808 0.47 22.79 7.43
C ARG A 808 -0.82 23.46 7.86
N VAL A 809 -0.91 24.78 7.73
CA VAL A 809 -2.14 25.53 8.00
C VAL A 809 -2.89 25.78 6.70
N PHE A 810 -4.22 25.71 6.74
CA PHE A 810 -5.03 26.05 5.57
C PHE A 810 -5.05 27.57 5.37
N ASP A 811 -4.56 28.01 4.22
CA ASP A 811 -4.53 29.42 3.82
C ASP A 811 -5.79 29.80 3.02
N VAL A 812 -6.47 30.86 3.44
CA VAL A 812 -7.77 31.30 2.91
C VAL A 812 -7.64 31.94 1.52
N ASP A 813 -6.51 32.54 1.21
CA ASP A 813 -6.31 33.24 -0.07
C ASP A 813 -5.71 32.32 -1.12
N GLN A 814 -4.79 31.45 -0.70
CA GLN A 814 -4.18 30.44 -1.57
C GLN A 814 -5.04 29.18 -1.72
N LEU A 815 -6.07 28.99 -0.89
CA LEU A 815 -7.04 27.89 -0.93
C LEU A 815 -6.42 26.48 -0.76
N HIS A 816 -5.24 26.39 -0.16
CA HIS A 816 -4.58 25.12 0.12
C HIS A 816 -3.79 25.16 1.43
N PHE A 817 -3.30 24.00 1.86
CA PHE A 817 -2.49 23.88 3.07
C PHE A 817 -1.05 24.31 2.76
N ILE A 818 -0.52 25.25 3.53
CA ILE A 818 0.86 25.75 3.43
C ILE A 818 1.69 25.34 4.66
N PRO A 819 2.99 25.04 4.50
CA PRO A 819 3.87 24.70 5.61
C PRO A 819 3.86 25.75 6.73
N ILE A 820 3.87 25.28 7.98
CA ILE A 820 3.96 26.15 9.16
C ILE A 820 4.75 25.48 10.29
N GLU A 821 5.56 26.25 11.00
CA GLU A 821 6.17 25.79 12.25
C GLU A 821 5.08 25.64 13.33
N THR A 822 5.04 24.50 14.05
CA THR A 822 4.00 24.22 15.05
C THR A 822 3.85 25.34 16.10
N ARG A 823 4.95 25.98 16.48
CA ARG A 823 4.97 27.10 17.46
C ARG A 823 4.31 28.38 16.95
N ARG A 824 4.11 28.51 15.64
CA ARG A 824 3.50 29.69 14.98
C ARG A 824 2.03 29.47 14.61
N ILE A 825 1.46 28.29 14.92
CA ILE A 825 0.05 28.01 14.67
C ILE A 825 -0.81 28.96 15.51
N ASP A 826 -1.72 29.68 14.85
CA ASP A 826 -2.77 30.44 15.55
C ASP A 826 -3.79 29.47 16.16
N LYS A 827 -3.71 29.27 17.48
CA LYS A 827 -4.61 28.38 18.22
C LYS A 827 -5.98 29.03 18.52
N GLY A 828 -6.19 30.29 18.13
CA GLY A 828 -7.47 30.99 18.27
C GLY A 828 -8.53 30.49 17.29
N PHE A 829 -8.22 30.42 15.99
CA PHE A 829 -9.08 29.79 14.98
C PHE A 829 -8.31 29.40 13.70
N SER A 830 -7.86 28.15 13.59
CA SER A 830 -7.13 27.68 12.40
C SER A 830 -7.38 26.20 12.08
N LEU A 831 -7.33 25.84 10.80
CA LEU A 831 -7.37 24.45 10.37
C LEU A 831 -5.95 23.99 10.04
N VAL A 832 -5.50 22.94 10.72
CA VAL A 832 -4.13 22.43 10.60
C VAL A 832 -4.17 20.96 10.17
N GLU A 833 -3.32 20.63 9.20
CA GLU A 833 -3.00 19.27 8.78
C GLU A 833 -1.65 18.85 9.36
N TYR A 834 -1.65 17.75 10.12
CA TYR A 834 -0.46 17.11 10.66
C TYR A 834 -0.17 15.82 9.88
N ARG A 835 1.02 15.73 9.28
CA ARG A 835 1.41 14.56 8.47
C ARG A 835 2.13 13.53 9.33
N LEU A 836 1.46 12.41 9.61
CA LEU A 836 2.06 11.31 10.34
C LEU A 836 3.00 10.50 9.45
N THR A 837 2.45 9.96 8.36
CA THR A 837 3.18 9.27 7.30
C THR A 837 2.79 9.86 5.94
N GLU A 838 3.34 9.33 4.84
CA GLU A 838 3.04 9.72 3.46
C GLU A 838 1.53 9.69 3.15
N TYR A 839 0.80 8.76 3.78
CA TYR A 839 -0.63 8.54 3.57
C TYR A 839 -1.50 8.71 4.81
N SER A 840 -0.90 9.05 5.95
CA SER A 840 -1.63 9.23 7.21
C SER A 840 -1.56 10.68 7.66
N PHE A 841 -2.73 11.29 7.79
CA PHE A 841 -2.88 12.69 8.14
C PHE A 841 -3.90 12.81 9.27
N LYS A 842 -3.62 13.70 10.23
CA LYS A 842 -4.60 14.17 11.21
C LYS A 842 -4.95 15.61 10.87
N HIS A 843 -6.24 15.92 10.87
CA HIS A 843 -6.72 17.28 10.70
C HIS A 843 -7.29 17.77 12.02
N ARG A 844 -6.86 18.95 12.46
CA ARG A 844 -7.39 19.59 13.68
C ARG A 844 -7.87 20.98 13.36
N LEU A 845 -9.06 21.30 13.84
CA LEU A 845 -9.53 22.67 13.91
C LEU A 845 -9.19 23.19 15.29
N TRP A 846 -8.26 24.15 15.38
CA TRP A 846 -7.99 24.87 16.62
C TRP A 846 -9.06 25.93 16.83
N MET A 847 -9.69 25.95 18.00
CA MET A 847 -10.63 26.99 18.41
C MET A 847 -10.45 27.29 19.90
N ASN A 848 -10.16 28.54 20.24
CA ASN A 848 -9.97 28.98 21.63
C ASN A 848 -8.95 28.10 22.39
N ASP A 849 -7.79 27.85 21.79
CA ASP A 849 -6.70 27.03 22.36
C ASP A 849 -7.00 25.53 22.53
N HIS A 850 -8.15 25.05 22.06
CA HIS A 850 -8.50 23.64 22.06
C HIS A 850 -8.47 23.06 20.64
N PRO A 851 -7.83 21.89 20.43
CA PRO A 851 -7.88 21.19 19.16
C PRO A 851 -9.15 20.32 19.07
N TYR A 852 -9.79 20.32 17.91
CA TYR A 852 -10.96 19.48 17.62
C TYR A 852 -10.64 18.56 16.43
N ASP A 853 -10.96 17.28 16.55
CA ASP A 853 -10.90 16.38 15.40
C ASP A 853 -11.92 16.79 14.35
N VAL A 854 -11.49 16.92 13.10
CA VAL A 854 -12.32 17.53 12.05
C VAL A 854 -12.10 16.82 10.72
N ASN A 855 -13.19 16.59 9.98
CA ASN A 855 -13.09 16.18 8.60
C ASN A 855 -12.48 17.33 7.78
N LYS A 856 -11.41 17.02 7.03
CA LYS A 856 -10.65 18.00 6.23
C LYS A 856 -11.54 18.88 5.34
N ASN A 857 -12.51 18.30 4.64
CA ASN A 857 -13.32 19.06 3.69
C ASN A 857 -14.34 19.95 4.41
N TRP A 858 -15.00 19.44 5.46
CA TRP A 858 -15.84 20.28 6.31
C TRP A 858 -15.06 21.43 6.96
N GLY A 859 -13.87 21.14 7.51
CA GLY A 859 -12.99 22.15 8.11
C GLY A 859 -12.60 23.27 7.13
N ARG A 860 -12.27 22.95 5.87
CA ARG A 860 -11.95 23.95 4.83
C ARG A 860 -13.11 24.93 4.62
N PHE A 861 -14.32 24.40 4.46
CA PHE A 861 -15.50 25.25 4.25
C PHE A 861 -15.92 26.01 5.53
N MET A 862 -15.63 25.48 6.73
CA MET A 862 -15.78 26.24 7.99
C MET A 862 -14.86 27.47 8.02
N ILE A 863 -13.60 27.31 7.62
CA ILE A 863 -12.64 28.42 7.52
C ILE A 863 -13.13 29.42 6.46
N LEU A 864 -13.47 28.98 5.25
CA LEU A 864 -13.98 29.88 4.20
C LEU A 864 -15.23 30.66 4.64
N ASN A 865 -16.17 29.99 5.31
CA ASN A 865 -17.38 30.63 5.84
C ASN A 865 -17.04 31.67 6.93
N ARG A 866 -16.08 31.38 7.82
CA ARG A 866 -15.62 32.33 8.86
C ARG A 866 -15.07 33.63 8.25
N TYR A 867 -14.32 33.53 7.16
CA TYR A 867 -13.73 34.65 6.43
C TYR A 867 -14.64 35.20 5.32
N ARG A 868 -15.84 34.64 5.12
CA ARG A 868 -16.79 35.01 4.06
C ARG A 868 -16.19 34.96 2.65
N LYS A 869 -15.31 33.97 2.41
CA LYS A 869 -14.68 33.73 1.11
C LYS A 869 -15.57 32.80 0.27
N GLU A 870 -16.08 33.32 -0.84
CA GLU A 870 -16.90 32.58 -1.80
C GLU A 870 -16.03 32.06 -2.94
N VAL A 871 -16.08 30.75 -3.19
CA VAL A 871 -15.20 30.08 -4.16
C VAL A 871 -15.93 29.19 -5.17
N ILE A 872 -17.22 28.91 -4.95
CA ILE A 872 -18.02 28.07 -5.86
C ILE A 872 -18.69 28.96 -6.90
N ILE A 873 -18.43 28.68 -8.18
CA ILE A 873 -18.98 29.44 -9.30
C ILE A 873 -19.96 28.57 -10.08
N ASN A 874 -21.12 29.12 -10.41
CA ASN A 874 -22.15 28.41 -11.16
C ASN A 874 -22.46 29.11 -12.49
N ASP A 875 -22.24 28.41 -13.59
CA ASP A 875 -22.74 28.79 -14.91
C ASP A 875 -24.11 28.16 -15.16
N ARG A 876 -25.13 28.94 -14.85
CA ARG A 876 -26.53 28.55 -15.02
C ARG A 876 -26.92 28.26 -16.47
N LYS A 877 -26.27 28.91 -17.45
CA LYS A 877 -26.62 28.72 -18.88
C LYS A 877 -26.06 27.40 -19.40
N LYS A 878 -24.88 27.02 -18.91
CA LYS A 878 -24.20 25.78 -19.32
C LYS A 878 -24.50 24.58 -18.41
N ASN A 879 -25.19 24.78 -17.29
CA ASN A 879 -25.40 23.77 -16.24
C ASN A 879 -24.07 23.21 -15.70
N ILE A 880 -23.14 24.13 -15.43
CA ILE A 880 -21.78 23.83 -14.99
C ILE A 880 -21.49 24.47 -13.65
N VAL A 881 -20.78 23.75 -12.79
CA VAL A 881 -20.23 24.29 -11.54
C VAL A 881 -18.72 24.15 -11.54
N ALA A 882 -18.03 25.25 -11.27
CA ALA A 882 -16.58 25.28 -11.08
C ALA A 882 -16.25 25.43 -9.59
N ILE A 883 -15.35 24.56 -9.11
CA ILE A 883 -14.86 24.57 -7.73
C ILE A 883 -13.34 24.47 -7.78
N PRO A 884 -12.56 25.29 -7.04
CA PRO A 884 -11.12 25.12 -6.98
C PRO A 884 -10.74 23.68 -6.62
N ALA A 885 -9.82 23.08 -7.38
CA ALA A 885 -9.48 21.66 -7.25
C ALA A 885 -8.85 21.30 -5.90
N ALA A 886 -8.30 22.29 -5.18
CA ALA A 886 -7.80 22.12 -3.83
C ALA A 886 -8.92 22.03 -2.76
N LEU A 887 -10.17 22.33 -3.13
CA LEU A 887 -11.35 22.43 -2.26
C LEU A 887 -12.46 21.44 -2.66
N PRO A 888 -12.21 20.13 -2.62
CA PRO A 888 -13.28 19.15 -2.77
C PRO A 888 -14.35 19.36 -1.69
N LEU A 889 -15.61 19.19 -2.08
CA LEU A 889 -16.76 19.26 -1.19
C LEU A 889 -16.74 18.10 -0.18
N PRO A 890 -17.55 18.18 0.90
CA PRO A 890 -17.86 17.02 1.71
C PRO A 890 -18.38 15.87 0.85
N ARG A 891 -17.97 14.65 1.20
CA ARG A 891 -18.09 13.43 0.38
C ARG A 891 -19.45 13.26 -0.27
N LEU A 892 -20.54 13.27 0.51
CA LEU A 892 -21.90 13.03 -0.01
C LEU A 892 -22.34 14.07 -1.05
N ILE A 893 -21.89 15.32 -0.93
CA ILE A 893 -22.19 16.38 -1.92
C ILE A 893 -21.32 16.20 -3.17
N SER A 894 -20.04 15.83 -2.99
CA SER A 894 -19.15 15.50 -4.11
C SER A 894 -19.68 14.34 -4.94
N GLU A 895 -20.06 13.23 -4.30
CA GLU A 895 -20.68 12.08 -4.96
C GLU A 895 -21.97 12.47 -5.68
N ALA A 896 -22.88 13.17 -4.99
CA ALA A 896 -24.12 13.67 -5.59
C ALA A 896 -23.87 14.47 -6.88
N MET A 897 -22.86 15.35 -6.88
CA MET A 897 -22.50 16.16 -8.05
C MET A 897 -21.94 15.30 -9.19
N THR A 898 -21.04 14.38 -8.89
CA THR A 898 -20.45 13.49 -9.90
C THR A 898 -21.49 12.58 -10.54
N LEU A 899 -22.45 12.07 -9.76
CA LEU A 899 -23.51 11.18 -10.25
C LEU A 899 -24.53 11.84 -11.20
N PHE A 900 -24.52 13.17 -11.38
CA PHE A 900 -25.36 13.83 -12.40
C PHE A 900 -24.89 13.56 -13.83
N SER A 901 -23.59 13.34 -14.04
CA SER A 901 -23.03 13.01 -15.36
C SER A 901 -22.38 11.62 -15.39
N GLY A 902 -21.96 11.11 -14.23
CA GLY A 902 -21.10 9.95 -14.11
C GLY A 902 -19.67 10.20 -14.59
N LYS A 903 -19.28 11.47 -14.80
CA LYS A 903 -17.94 11.88 -15.20
C LYS A 903 -17.20 12.46 -14.01
N ALA A 904 -15.91 12.14 -13.90
CA ALA A 904 -15.04 12.90 -13.02
C ALA A 904 -14.94 14.36 -13.54
N PRO A 905 -14.86 15.35 -12.64
CA PRO A 905 -14.86 16.75 -13.04
C PRO A 905 -13.61 17.08 -13.87
N LYS A 906 -13.81 17.81 -14.98
CA LYS A 906 -12.70 18.24 -15.84
C LYS A 906 -11.77 19.17 -15.07
N ARG A 907 -10.47 19.13 -15.35
CA ARG A 907 -9.51 20.02 -14.69
C ARG A 907 -8.98 21.07 -15.65
N LEU A 908 -9.27 22.34 -15.34
CA LEU A 908 -8.84 23.49 -16.13
C LEU A 908 -8.15 24.51 -15.24
N PHE A 909 -7.02 25.05 -15.68
CA PHE A 909 -6.38 26.18 -15.02
C PHE A 909 -7.04 27.47 -15.52
N LEU A 910 -7.71 28.19 -14.63
CA LEU A 910 -8.52 29.36 -14.97
C LEU A 910 -8.29 30.48 -13.96
N GLU A 911 -8.49 31.72 -14.41
CA GLU A 911 -8.63 32.88 -13.54
C GLU A 911 -10.11 33.29 -13.52
N ILE A 912 -10.78 33.15 -12.37
CA ILE A 912 -12.17 33.54 -12.19
C ILE A 912 -12.27 34.44 -10.96
N GLU A 913 -12.68 35.70 -11.16
CA GLU A 913 -12.90 36.67 -10.08
C GLU A 913 -11.66 36.87 -9.18
N GLY A 914 -10.47 36.91 -9.79
CA GLY A 914 -9.19 37.06 -9.09
C GLY A 914 -8.66 35.78 -8.43
N ILE A 915 -9.36 34.65 -8.58
CA ILE A 915 -8.87 33.33 -8.15
C ILE A 915 -8.21 32.67 -9.36
N ASN A 916 -6.88 32.64 -9.38
CA ASN A 916 -6.06 32.03 -10.43
C ASN A 916 -5.57 30.64 -9.98
N THR A 917 -6.26 29.56 -10.38
CA THR A 917 -5.94 28.21 -9.94
C THR A 917 -6.53 27.13 -10.85
N TRP A 918 -6.25 25.86 -10.54
CA TRP A 918 -6.94 24.73 -11.15
C TRP A 918 -8.35 24.60 -10.59
N PHE A 919 -9.35 24.55 -11.46
CA PHE A 919 -10.75 24.28 -11.13
C PHE A 919 -11.16 22.86 -11.56
N ASN A 920 -11.97 22.23 -10.73
CA ASN A 920 -12.76 21.06 -11.05
C ASN A 920 -14.11 21.54 -11.62
N ILE A 921 -14.38 21.19 -12.87
CA ILE A 921 -15.57 21.58 -13.63
C ILE A 921 -16.54 20.41 -13.67
N TYR A 922 -17.66 20.56 -12.98
CA TYR A 922 -18.75 19.58 -12.94
C TYR A 922 -19.81 19.94 -13.98
N GLU A 923 -20.21 18.96 -14.77
CA GLU A 923 -21.20 19.11 -15.85
C GLU A 923 -22.54 18.51 -15.46
N ASN A 924 -23.60 18.93 -16.18
CA ASN A 924 -24.96 18.44 -16.02
C ASN A 924 -25.56 18.72 -14.63
N ILE A 925 -25.10 19.78 -13.95
CA ILE A 925 -25.59 20.16 -12.62
C ILE A 925 -26.81 21.07 -12.76
N PRO A 926 -28.01 20.65 -12.30
CA PRO A 926 -29.20 21.48 -12.40
C PRO A 926 -29.04 22.78 -11.61
N PRO A 927 -29.46 23.95 -12.14
CA PRO A 927 -29.32 25.22 -11.43
C PRO A 927 -30.00 25.25 -10.05
N ILE A 928 -31.12 24.54 -9.92
CA ILE A 928 -31.87 24.39 -8.66
C ILE A 928 -31.09 23.57 -7.62
N PHE A 929 -30.27 22.60 -8.05
CA PHE A 929 -29.41 21.85 -7.15
C PHE A 929 -28.35 22.76 -6.53
N ALA A 930 -27.61 23.46 -7.38
CA ALA A 930 -26.56 24.39 -6.94
C ALA A 930 -27.11 25.49 -6.01
N SER A 931 -28.30 26.02 -6.30
CA SER A 931 -28.96 27.03 -5.46
C SER A 931 -29.30 26.54 -4.05
N ASN A 932 -29.60 25.25 -3.88
CA ASN A 932 -30.13 24.74 -2.60
C ASN A 932 -29.07 24.08 -1.72
N TYR A 933 -28.00 23.52 -2.31
CA TYR A 933 -27.07 22.67 -1.54
C TYR A 933 -25.73 23.31 -1.19
N PHE A 934 -25.23 24.31 -1.94
CA PHE A 934 -23.96 24.95 -1.57
C PHE A 934 -24.04 25.81 -0.29
N ARG A 935 -25.23 26.29 0.05
CA ARG A 935 -25.50 26.92 1.35
C ARG A 935 -25.23 25.99 2.55
N LYS A 936 -25.30 24.66 2.37
CA LYS A 936 -24.96 23.70 3.44
C LYS A 936 -23.49 23.77 3.84
N VAL A 937 -22.62 24.17 2.89
CA VAL A 937 -21.19 24.39 3.12
C VAL A 937 -20.84 25.87 3.26
N GLY A 938 -21.81 26.71 3.61
CA GLY A 938 -21.56 28.15 3.85
C GLY A 938 -21.10 28.90 2.61
N GLN A 939 -21.53 28.46 1.42
CA GLN A 939 -21.25 29.12 0.15
C GLN A 939 -22.54 29.63 -0.48
N THR A 940 -22.50 30.83 -1.03
CA THR A 940 -23.59 31.47 -1.75
C THR A 940 -23.36 31.40 -3.25
N LYS A 941 -24.45 31.43 -4.02
CA LYS A 941 -24.37 31.29 -5.48
C LYS A 941 -23.77 32.55 -6.11
N LYS A 942 -22.58 32.42 -6.71
CA LYS A 942 -22.07 33.41 -7.66
C LYS A 942 -22.39 32.95 -9.09
N GLU A 943 -23.38 33.60 -9.73
CA GLU A 943 -23.76 33.34 -11.13
C GLU A 943 -22.82 34.05 -12.08
N LEU A 944 -22.01 33.30 -12.83
CA LEU A 944 -21.09 33.83 -13.84
C LEU A 944 -21.07 32.91 -15.06
N THR A 945 -20.89 33.49 -16.24
CA THR A 945 -20.64 32.69 -17.45
C THR A 945 -19.17 32.28 -17.45
N ILE A 946 -18.89 30.98 -17.47
CA ILE A 946 -17.52 30.45 -17.48
C ILE A 946 -17.09 30.29 -18.94
N ASN A 947 -16.02 30.96 -19.33
CA ASN A 947 -15.39 30.74 -20.64
C ASN A 947 -14.49 29.50 -20.52
N LEU A 948 -14.89 28.40 -21.17
CA LEU A 948 -14.23 27.10 -21.16
C LEU A 948 -13.41 26.91 -22.44
#